data_AF-A0A8K0TUJ8-F1
#
_entry.id   AF-A0A8K0TUJ8-F1
#
_cell.length_a   1.000
_cell.length_b   1.000
_cell.length_c   1.000
_cell.angle_alpha   90.00
_cell.angle_beta   90.00
_cell.angle_gamma   90.00
#
_symmetry.space_group_name_H-M   'P 1'
#
loop_
_entity.id
_entity.type
_entity.pdbx_description
1 polymer ?
#
loop_
_entity_poly.entity_id
_entity_poly.type
_entity_poly.pdbx_seq_one_letter_code
_entity_poly.pdbx_strand_id
1 'polypeptide(L)'
;MNRVRYSNAQLCALLEGAFENLIRGLSFDCVQAARSTNPIPENAAYCLSRFLRANTGSRNLRSVVLPMVASCILLDGFPPEMPDFSIMDVFHTLYKPVWVRAVKISGLQHGATPLLDPFVLRLRRPKRIGALKSRHKRLLMSLKRTWEEYMPEDVCIACLLRRPEHFVSCGHGYCDVDLRRYGRSLGQHRFVLDSCLLCGAHCRRAFDVRPPTRGPRILSLDGGGIRGIILLEYLLILEERLQPYLPGYPVQNHFDYSIGTSAGGLIVLDAVLKGRTIQECVRVFMACATTAFKSRFKVLESSIQDGKALLSSIATIACGLVADCLYPSGNIEKALKEEFGRECRLNNYSAASRRGAKVAVTVTETFSPHPEYILSNYSGVVCDSRRQGYRHALPEGSSRSPKVWEAARATSAAPWYFAPCLIDGVGDFMDGGLWRMNPVDVGRQEAAALWPHATHPDIVLSIGTGRLGESDRPPAQSSTLAAIKRSGRFLTRLLTCLPENPVWNAHKWHETITAWNERLGDASGVRLDVELPCLPALDDVSAMGWLRTAVRQQAASSGVMGSLVETFLAKLFFFELTSRPIRSRRGVSCQGSILCDLPPGPDLAHLVSRLEREGFVFHVLGISVPLTGSAEWELETHPLRLPVEVCVSGLEARFSVALSDQSRQSCDISSSPFTLNWLMTAQGWCKPFGRADHLPVGPTEFSQGKRMQPQSTREGKRRRRY
;
A
#
# COMPACT_ATOMS: atom_id res chain seq x y z
N MET A 1 38.29 -27.02 14.61
CA MET A 1 36.85 -26.88 14.87
C MET A 1 36.56 -25.47 15.40
N ASN A 2 36.07 -24.57 14.56
CA ASN A 2 35.52 -23.30 15.06
C ASN A 2 34.20 -23.62 15.78
N ARG A 3 34.17 -23.49 17.11
CA ARG A 3 32.94 -23.66 17.88
C ARG A 3 31.97 -22.52 17.51
N VAL A 4 30.97 -22.81 16.69
CA VAL A 4 29.85 -21.90 16.43
C VAL A 4 29.11 -21.72 17.76
N ARG A 5 29.18 -20.52 18.34
CA ARG A 5 28.45 -20.20 19.56
C ARG A 5 27.03 -19.79 19.19
N TYR A 6 26.07 -20.65 19.53
CA TYR A 6 24.66 -20.33 19.41
C TYR A 6 24.17 -19.65 20.69
N SER A 7 23.25 -18.69 20.56
CA SER A 7 22.49 -18.19 21.72
C SER A 7 21.44 -19.22 22.16
N ASN A 8 20.95 -19.12 23.39
CA ASN A 8 19.85 -19.98 23.86
C ASN A 8 18.63 -19.90 22.94
N ALA A 9 18.28 -18.71 22.46
CA ALA A 9 17.16 -18.53 21.54
C ALA A 9 17.37 -19.25 20.20
N GLN A 10 18.61 -19.27 19.69
CA GLN A 10 18.95 -20.00 18.46
C GLN A 10 18.91 -21.50 18.65
N LEU A 11 19.43 -22.00 19.78
CA LEU A 11 19.37 -23.43 20.10
C LEU A 11 17.92 -23.91 20.26
N CYS A 12 17.10 -23.17 21.00
CA CYS A 12 15.68 -23.51 21.15
C CYS A 12 14.99 -23.56 19.78
N ALA A 13 15.18 -22.55 18.93
CA ALA A 13 14.55 -22.53 17.60
C ALA A 13 15.02 -23.67 16.68
N LEU A 14 16.30 -24.06 16.72
CA LEU A 14 16.78 -25.22 15.96
C LEU A 14 16.22 -26.53 16.51
N LEU A 15 16.15 -26.69 17.83
CA LEU A 15 15.61 -27.90 18.48
C LEU A 15 14.11 -28.06 18.24
N GLU A 16 13.34 -26.97 18.35
CA GLU A 16 11.92 -26.93 18.03
C GLU A 16 11.69 -27.32 16.56
N GLY A 17 12.43 -26.70 15.63
CA GLY A 17 12.35 -27.05 14.22
C GLY A 17 12.74 -28.50 13.92
N ALA A 18 13.77 -29.03 14.60
CA ALA A 18 14.18 -30.43 14.45
C ALA A 18 13.10 -31.39 14.97
N PHE A 19 12.48 -31.07 16.10
CA PHE A 19 11.40 -31.85 16.70
C PHE A 19 10.15 -31.85 15.82
N GLU A 20 9.75 -30.71 15.26
CA GLU A 20 8.62 -30.62 14.33
C GLU A 20 8.85 -31.44 13.05
N ASN A 21 10.06 -31.42 12.49
CA ASN A 21 10.40 -32.22 11.32
C ASN A 21 10.42 -33.72 11.65
N LEU A 22 10.94 -34.09 12.83
CA LEU A 22 10.91 -35.48 13.31
C LEU A 22 9.48 -36.02 13.42
N ILE A 23 8.55 -35.23 13.99
CA ILE A 23 7.13 -35.60 14.08
C ILE A 23 6.52 -35.81 12.69
N ARG A 24 6.90 -34.98 11.72
CA ARG A 24 6.39 -35.05 10.33
C ARG A 24 7.12 -36.08 9.45
N GLY A 25 8.14 -36.77 9.97
CA GLY A 25 8.98 -37.68 9.18
C GLY A 25 9.80 -36.99 8.08
N LEU A 26 10.11 -35.70 8.24
CA LEU A 26 10.87 -34.89 7.29
C LEU A 26 12.34 -34.74 7.71
N SER A 27 13.23 -34.55 6.73
CA SER A 27 14.64 -34.26 7.00
C SER A 27 14.83 -32.85 7.56
N PHE A 28 15.69 -32.71 8.57
CA PHE A 28 16.03 -31.41 9.16
C PHE A 28 17.34 -30.85 8.58
N ASP A 29 17.27 -29.63 8.05
CA ASP A 29 18.44 -28.86 7.58
C ASP A 29 18.58 -27.58 8.41
N CYS A 30 19.72 -27.42 9.09
CA CYS A 30 19.99 -26.27 9.96
C CYS A 30 20.00 -24.92 9.22
N VAL A 31 20.42 -24.89 7.95
CA VAL A 31 20.47 -23.69 7.12
C VAL A 31 19.05 -23.28 6.72
N GLN A 32 18.20 -24.23 6.33
CA GLN A 32 16.78 -23.98 6.07
C GLN A 32 16.06 -23.53 7.34
N ALA A 33 16.27 -24.22 8.45
CA ALA A 33 15.69 -23.88 9.75
C ALA A 33 16.10 -22.47 10.22
N ALA A 34 17.36 -22.08 10.00
CA ALA A 34 17.84 -20.74 10.35
C ALA A 34 17.16 -19.61 9.54
N ARG A 35 16.47 -19.95 8.45
CA ARG A 35 15.80 -19.00 7.56
C ARG A 35 14.27 -19.15 7.56
N SER A 36 13.70 -20.03 8.36
CA SER A 36 12.24 -20.21 8.47
C SER A 36 11.52 -18.94 8.93
N THR A 37 12.10 -18.22 9.91
CA THR A 37 11.53 -16.96 10.45
C THR A 37 11.82 -15.73 9.59
N ASN A 38 12.67 -15.87 8.57
CA ASN A 38 13.06 -14.80 7.65
C ASN A 38 13.37 -15.41 6.27
N PRO A 39 12.37 -15.93 5.55
CA PRO A 39 12.60 -16.65 4.30
C PRO A 39 13.11 -15.72 3.19
N ILE A 40 13.64 -16.31 2.12
CA ILE A 40 13.92 -15.55 0.89
C ILE A 40 12.58 -15.06 0.32
N PRO A 41 12.48 -13.79 -0.13
CA PRO A 41 11.25 -13.29 -0.76
C PRO A 41 10.81 -14.16 -1.94
N GLU A 42 9.51 -14.44 -2.04
CA GLU A 42 8.96 -15.30 -3.08
C GLU A 42 9.22 -14.76 -4.51
N ASN A 43 9.30 -13.44 -4.64
CA ASN A 43 9.60 -12.73 -5.90
C ASN A 43 11.09 -12.67 -6.26
N ALA A 44 11.99 -13.22 -5.43
CA ALA A 44 13.43 -13.12 -5.66
C ALA A 44 13.87 -13.66 -7.03
N ALA A 45 13.33 -14.80 -7.46
CA ALA A 45 13.67 -15.37 -8.78
C ALA A 45 13.21 -14.47 -9.93
N TYR A 46 12.03 -13.86 -9.80
CA TYR A 46 11.52 -12.90 -10.78
C TYR A 46 12.42 -11.66 -10.84
N CYS A 47 12.72 -11.04 -9.69
CA CYS A 47 13.55 -9.84 -9.61
C CYS A 47 14.96 -10.09 -10.19
N LEU A 48 15.58 -11.22 -9.85
CA LEU A 48 16.86 -11.62 -10.43
C LEU A 48 16.75 -11.84 -11.95
N SER A 49 15.69 -12.48 -12.43
CA SER A 49 15.50 -12.71 -13.87
C SER A 49 15.37 -11.42 -14.67
N ARG A 50 14.65 -10.42 -14.12
CA ARG A 50 14.51 -9.08 -14.72
C ARG A 50 15.86 -8.36 -14.76
N PHE A 51 16.60 -8.40 -13.65
CA PHE A 51 17.96 -7.86 -13.60
C PHE A 51 18.89 -8.49 -14.64
N LEU A 52 18.80 -9.82 -14.80
CA LEU A 52 19.59 -10.56 -15.79
C LEU A 52 19.24 -10.16 -17.22
N ARG A 53 17.95 -10.12 -17.59
CA ARG A 53 17.48 -9.77 -18.94
C ARG A 53 17.97 -8.40 -19.40
N ALA A 54 18.03 -7.44 -18.50
CA ALA A 54 18.48 -6.09 -18.83
C ALA A 54 20.01 -5.95 -18.96
N ASN A 55 20.79 -6.93 -18.49
CA ASN A 55 22.25 -6.83 -18.38
C ASN A 55 22.98 -8.02 -19.04
N THR A 56 22.40 -8.63 -20.08
CA THR A 56 22.88 -9.87 -20.70
C THR A 56 24.18 -9.75 -21.51
N GLY A 57 24.70 -8.55 -21.74
CA GLY A 57 25.99 -8.34 -22.42
C GLY A 57 27.15 -9.05 -21.70
N SER A 58 27.96 -9.84 -22.42
CA SER A 58 29.01 -10.71 -21.85
C SER A 58 30.04 -9.96 -20.99
N ARG A 59 30.37 -8.72 -21.34
CA ARG A 59 31.24 -7.84 -20.53
C ARG A 59 30.57 -7.44 -19.20
N ASN A 60 29.28 -7.12 -19.20
CA ASN A 60 28.53 -6.68 -18.01
C ASN A 60 28.21 -7.84 -17.06
N LEU A 61 27.98 -9.05 -17.60
CA LEU A 61 27.66 -10.23 -16.81
C LEU A 61 28.74 -10.54 -15.75
N ARG A 62 30.02 -10.59 -16.15
CA ARG A 62 31.12 -10.93 -15.23
C ARG A 62 31.59 -9.77 -14.35
N SER A 63 31.49 -8.53 -14.83
CA SER A 63 32.04 -7.35 -14.15
C SER A 63 31.04 -6.66 -13.21
N VAL A 64 29.74 -6.74 -13.52
CA VAL A 64 28.66 -6.06 -12.77
C VAL A 64 27.70 -7.07 -12.18
N VAL A 65 27.06 -7.90 -13.03
CA VAL A 65 25.91 -8.72 -12.62
C VAL A 65 26.29 -9.76 -11.58
N LEU A 66 27.28 -10.62 -11.87
CA LEU A 66 27.66 -11.71 -10.95
C LEU A 66 28.21 -11.18 -9.61
N PRO A 67 29.11 -10.18 -9.56
CA PRO A 67 29.52 -9.55 -8.30
C PRO A 67 28.35 -8.96 -7.52
N MET A 68 27.41 -8.32 -8.20
CA MET A 68 26.25 -7.71 -7.57
C MET A 68 25.32 -8.76 -6.96
N VAL A 69 24.93 -9.78 -7.73
CA VAL A 69 24.09 -10.90 -7.27
C VAL A 69 24.76 -11.62 -6.10
N ALA A 70 26.05 -11.93 -6.20
CA ALA A 70 26.82 -12.57 -5.12
C ALA A 70 26.83 -11.70 -3.85
N SER A 71 26.99 -10.37 -3.99
CA SER A 71 26.95 -9.46 -2.84
C SER A 71 25.56 -9.35 -2.21
N CYS A 72 24.48 -9.36 -3.00
CA CYS A 72 23.11 -9.33 -2.51
C CYS A 72 22.75 -10.62 -1.75
N ILE A 73 23.16 -11.78 -2.29
CA ILE A 73 22.99 -13.08 -1.62
C ILE A 73 23.70 -13.09 -0.28
N LEU A 74 24.94 -12.59 -0.21
CA LEU A 74 25.68 -12.53 1.04
C LEU A 74 25.03 -11.58 2.05
N LEU A 75 24.50 -10.44 1.57
CA LEU A 75 23.84 -9.46 2.43
C LEU A 75 22.52 -10.01 2.98
N ASP A 76 21.68 -10.64 2.16
CA ASP A 76 20.40 -11.20 2.60
C ASP A 76 20.60 -12.50 3.42
N GLY A 77 21.53 -13.36 3.02
CA GLY A 77 21.76 -14.68 3.63
C GLY A 77 22.45 -14.65 4.98
N PHE A 78 23.16 -13.56 5.31
CA PHE A 78 23.88 -13.40 6.57
C PHE A 78 23.48 -12.12 7.32
N PRO A 79 22.25 -12.04 7.86
CA PRO A 79 21.92 -11.04 8.86
C PRO A 79 22.83 -11.18 10.12
N PRO A 80 22.89 -10.16 10.99
CA PRO A 80 23.87 -10.10 12.08
C PRO A 80 23.87 -11.33 13.00
N GLU A 81 22.69 -11.86 13.31
CA GLU A 81 22.49 -13.00 14.21
C GLU A 81 22.59 -14.36 13.48
N MET A 82 22.85 -14.40 12.17
CA MET A 82 23.00 -15.66 11.43
C MET A 82 24.23 -16.44 11.94
N PRO A 83 24.10 -17.74 12.26
CA PRO A 83 25.23 -18.58 12.65
C PRO A 83 26.33 -18.60 11.58
N ASP A 84 27.54 -19.02 11.95
CA ASP A 84 28.68 -19.06 11.04
C ASP A 84 28.68 -20.30 10.15
N PHE A 85 27.61 -20.45 9.37
CA PHE A 85 27.50 -21.45 8.32
C PHE A 85 28.45 -21.14 7.16
N SER A 86 28.87 -22.19 6.45
CA SER A 86 29.59 -22.04 5.18
C SER A 86 28.74 -21.23 4.20
N ILE A 87 29.37 -20.25 3.55
CA ILE A 87 28.72 -19.44 2.50
C ILE A 87 28.20 -20.32 1.37
N MET A 88 28.94 -21.39 1.04
CA MET A 88 28.54 -22.32 -0.02
C MET A 88 27.33 -23.15 0.38
N ASP A 89 27.22 -23.57 1.63
CA ASP A 89 26.07 -24.34 2.10
C ASP A 89 24.82 -23.46 2.10
N VAL A 90 24.92 -22.22 2.61
CA VAL A 90 23.83 -21.22 2.56
C VAL A 90 23.40 -20.96 1.12
N PHE A 91 24.35 -20.78 0.20
CA PHE A 91 24.03 -20.55 -1.20
C PHE A 91 23.39 -21.77 -1.86
N HIS A 92 23.96 -22.97 -1.74
CA HIS A 92 23.44 -24.18 -2.36
C HIS A 92 22.06 -24.56 -1.84
N THR A 93 21.85 -24.48 -0.53
CA THR A 93 20.58 -24.86 0.10
C THR A 93 19.47 -23.86 -0.19
N LEU A 94 19.76 -22.55 -0.19
CA LEU A 94 18.71 -21.52 -0.23
C LEU A 94 18.64 -20.74 -1.55
N TYR A 95 19.77 -20.29 -2.08
CA TYR A 95 19.80 -19.32 -3.18
C TYR A 95 20.04 -19.95 -4.55
N LYS A 96 20.67 -21.13 -4.63
CA LYS A 96 20.90 -21.85 -5.89
C LYS A 96 19.60 -22.22 -6.59
N PRO A 97 18.54 -22.72 -5.93
CA PRO A 97 17.25 -22.97 -6.58
C PRO A 97 16.63 -21.69 -7.15
N VAL A 98 16.73 -20.58 -6.39
CA VAL A 98 16.22 -19.26 -6.81
C VAL A 98 16.99 -18.74 -8.03
N TRP A 99 18.32 -18.86 -8.02
CA TRP A 99 19.20 -18.50 -9.13
C TRP A 99 18.92 -19.33 -10.40
N VAL A 100 18.81 -20.65 -10.26
CA VAL A 100 18.48 -21.56 -11.37
C VAL A 100 17.14 -21.16 -11.99
N ARG A 101 16.12 -20.89 -11.16
CA ARG A 101 14.81 -20.43 -11.62
C ARG A 101 14.93 -19.08 -12.33
N ALA A 102 15.71 -18.14 -11.80
CA ALA A 102 15.92 -16.83 -12.40
C ALA A 102 16.60 -16.90 -13.78
N VAL A 103 17.63 -17.75 -13.93
CA VAL A 103 18.33 -17.99 -15.22
C VAL A 103 17.37 -18.63 -16.24
N LYS A 104 16.56 -19.59 -15.80
CA LYS A 104 15.55 -20.22 -16.66
C LYS A 104 14.51 -19.21 -17.14
N ILE A 105 14.00 -18.36 -16.24
CA ILE A 105 13.03 -17.31 -16.59
C ILE A 105 13.69 -16.27 -17.51
N SER A 106 14.95 -15.90 -17.28
CA SER A 106 15.60 -14.85 -18.07
C SER A 106 15.85 -15.24 -19.53
N GLY A 107 15.86 -16.53 -19.87
CA GLY A 107 16.16 -17.03 -21.22
C GLY A 107 17.66 -17.09 -21.53
N LEU A 108 18.52 -16.91 -20.52
CA LEU A 108 19.97 -17.15 -20.66
C LEU A 108 20.25 -18.63 -20.90
N GLN A 109 21.27 -18.95 -21.71
CA GLN A 109 21.65 -20.35 -21.98
C GLN A 109 21.96 -21.10 -20.68
N HIS A 110 21.63 -22.40 -20.65
CA HIS A 110 21.83 -23.31 -19.50
C HIS A 110 23.25 -23.28 -18.92
N GLY A 111 24.27 -22.88 -19.70
CA GLY A 111 25.65 -22.67 -19.23
C GLY A 111 25.85 -21.51 -18.25
N ALA A 112 24.83 -20.66 -18.02
CA ALA A 112 24.91 -19.54 -17.07
C ALA A 112 24.71 -19.95 -15.60
N THR A 113 24.08 -21.09 -15.34
CA THR A 113 23.81 -21.60 -13.99
C THR A 113 25.07 -21.75 -13.12
N PRO A 114 26.16 -22.42 -13.58
CA PRO A 114 27.37 -22.60 -12.76
C PRO A 114 28.21 -21.32 -12.63
N LEU A 115 27.89 -20.24 -13.35
CA LEU A 115 28.75 -19.03 -13.37
C LEU A 115 28.78 -18.29 -12.03
N LEU A 116 27.79 -18.48 -11.17
CA LEU A 116 27.72 -17.79 -9.89
C LEU A 116 28.57 -18.47 -8.80
N ASP A 117 28.74 -19.80 -8.88
CA ASP A 117 29.48 -20.60 -7.88
C ASP A 117 30.90 -20.04 -7.62
N PRO A 118 31.73 -19.71 -8.64
CA PRO A 118 33.06 -19.14 -8.43
C PRO A 118 33.07 -17.77 -7.74
N PHE A 119 32.02 -16.96 -7.96
CA PHE A 119 31.92 -15.64 -7.32
C PHE A 119 31.54 -15.77 -5.86
N VAL A 120 30.59 -16.68 -5.55
CA VAL A 120 30.19 -17.00 -4.17
C VAL A 120 31.36 -17.60 -3.39
N LEU A 121 32.12 -18.51 -4.00
CA LEU A 121 33.33 -19.10 -3.41
C LEU A 121 34.40 -18.06 -3.01
N ARG A 122 34.49 -16.95 -3.75
CA ARG A 122 35.44 -15.86 -3.45
C ARG A 122 34.94 -14.91 -2.37
N LEU A 123 33.68 -15.03 -1.95
CA LEU A 123 33.15 -14.18 -0.89
C LEU A 123 33.78 -14.55 0.45
N ARG A 124 33.96 -13.52 1.28
CA ARG A 124 34.41 -13.67 2.65
C ARG A 124 33.46 -12.94 3.56
N ARG A 125 32.98 -13.62 4.59
CA ARG A 125 32.18 -13.01 5.64
C ARG A 125 33.10 -12.17 6.54
N PRO A 126 32.88 -10.85 6.62
CA PRO A 126 33.62 -10.04 7.58
C PRO A 126 33.13 -10.36 9.00
N LYS A 127 34.06 -10.46 9.95
CA LYS A 127 33.75 -10.77 11.36
C LYS A 127 33.04 -9.62 12.11
N ARG A 128 33.11 -8.39 11.59
CA ARG A 128 32.52 -7.20 12.24
C ARG A 128 31.05 -7.03 11.85
N ILE A 129 30.18 -6.84 12.85
CA ILE A 129 28.77 -6.49 12.65
C ILE A 129 28.66 -5.22 11.78
N GLY A 130 27.76 -5.24 10.80
CA GLY A 130 27.55 -4.11 9.87
C GLY A 130 28.59 -3.99 8.73
N ALA A 131 29.69 -4.74 8.75
CA ALA A 131 30.70 -4.66 7.69
C ALA A 131 30.18 -5.17 6.34
N LEU A 132 29.27 -6.15 6.34
CA LEU A 132 28.56 -6.63 5.14
C LEU A 132 27.75 -5.52 4.47
N LYS A 133 26.89 -4.85 5.25
CA LYS A 133 26.09 -3.70 4.83
C LYS A 133 26.96 -2.60 4.21
N SER A 134 28.05 -2.23 4.88
CA SER A 134 28.98 -1.19 4.38
C SER A 134 29.75 -1.62 3.13
N ARG A 135 30.14 -2.90 3.03
CA ARG A 135 30.78 -3.46 1.83
C ARG A 135 29.84 -3.43 0.63
N HIS A 136 28.59 -3.86 0.81
CA HIS A 136 27.59 -3.84 -0.25
C HIS A 136 27.28 -2.40 -0.70
N LYS A 137 27.13 -1.47 0.25
CA LYS A 137 26.93 -0.04 -0.06
C LYS A 137 28.05 0.54 -0.93
N ARG A 138 29.31 0.19 -0.64
CA ARG A 138 30.45 0.62 -1.48
C ARG A 138 30.41 0.02 -2.88
N LEU A 139 30.01 -1.25 -3.03
CA LEU A 139 29.83 -1.87 -4.35
C LEU A 139 28.75 -1.14 -5.16
N LEU A 140 27.58 -0.88 -4.56
CA LEU A 140 26.51 -0.10 -5.18
C LEU A 140 27.02 1.25 -5.69
N MET A 141 27.73 1.99 -4.84
CA MET A 141 28.29 3.30 -5.20
C MET A 141 29.35 3.22 -6.30
N SER A 142 30.17 2.17 -6.31
CA SER A 142 31.20 1.97 -7.35
C SER A 142 30.61 1.72 -8.74
N LEU A 143 29.36 1.24 -8.80
CA LEU A 143 28.64 0.93 -10.03
C LEU A 143 27.68 2.05 -10.45
N LYS A 144 27.83 3.26 -9.91
CA LYS A 144 26.95 4.42 -10.16
C LYS A 144 26.62 4.66 -11.64
N ARG A 145 27.64 4.64 -12.53
CA ARG A 145 27.44 4.86 -13.98
C ARG A 145 26.50 3.82 -14.61
N THR A 146 26.59 2.57 -14.17
CA THR A 146 25.71 1.51 -14.64
C THR A 146 24.25 1.76 -14.24
N TRP A 147 24.01 2.33 -13.06
CA TRP A 147 22.66 2.64 -12.58
C TRP A 147 22.05 3.88 -13.25
N GLU A 148 22.87 4.78 -13.79
CA GLU A 148 22.39 5.90 -14.61
C GLU A 148 21.80 5.41 -15.94
N GLU A 149 22.35 4.32 -16.50
CA GLU A 149 21.88 3.68 -17.73
C GLU A 149 20.75 2.67 -17.47
N TYR A 150 20.73 2.02 -16.30
CA TYR A 150 19.78 0.96 -15.96
C TYR A 150 18.93 1.31 -14.74
N MET A 151 17.64 1.56 -14.98
CA MET A 151 16.69 2.03 -13.98
C MET A 151 15.42 1.18 -13.98
N PRO A 152 15.47 -0.06 -13.46
CA PRO A 152 14.32 -0.93 -13.37
C PRO A 152 13.33 -0.38 -12.34
N GLU A 153 12.08 -0.32 -12.76
CA GLU A 153 10.98 0.20 -11.96
C GLU A 153 10.29 -0.90 -11.12
N ASP A 154 10.63 -2.16 -11.37
CA ASP A 154 10.06 -3.35 -10.74
C ASP A 154 11.09 -4.17 -9.94
N VAL A 155 12.33 -3.69 -9.78
CA VAL A 155 13.38 -4.37 -9.01
C VAL A 155 14.09 -3.37 -8.10
N CYS A 156 14.12 -3.66 -6.80
CA CYS A 156 14.95 -2.90 -5.89
C CYS A 156 16.43 -3.28 -6.12
N ILE A 157 17.20 -2.41 -6.79
CA ILE A 157 18.61 -2.68 -7.12
C ILE A 157 19.44 -2.92 -5.86
N ALA A 158 19.10 -2.29 -4.72
CA ALA A 158 19.84 -2.44 -3.47
C ALA A 158 19.82 -3.88 -2.89
N CYS A 159 18.86 -4.73 -3.24
CA CYS A 159 18.88 -6.14 -2.84
C CYS A 159 18.70 -7.14 -3.96
N LEU A 160 18.17 -6.75 -5.12
CA LEU A 160 17.78 -7.62 -6.25
C LEU A 160 16.77 -8.74 -5.91
N LEU A 161 16.26 -8.77 -4.68
CA LEU A 161 15.39 -9.83 -4.17
C LEU A 161 13.94 -9.36 -3.97
N ARG A 162 13.70 -8.04 -3.95
CA ARG A 162 12.39 -7.46 -3.65
C ARG A 162 12.03 -6.40 -4.68
N ARG A 163 10.74 -6.10 -4.79
CA ARG A 163 10.21 -4.99 -5.60
C ARG A 163 10.35 -3.67 -4.84
N PRO A 164 10.57 -2.54 -5.53
CA PRO A 164 10.63 -1.24 -4.90
C PRO A 164 9.25 -0.78 -4.44
N GLU A 165 9.24 -0.04 -3.34
CA GLU A 165 8.04 0.50 -2.69
C GLU A 165 8.14 2.01 -2.47
N HIS A 166 9.38 2.53 -2.39
CA HIS A 166 9.70 3.92 -2.14
C HIS A 166 10.61 4.44 -3.23
N PHE A 167 10.13 5.41 -4.01
CA PHE A 167 10.90 6.02 -5.09
C PHE A 167 11.42 7.39 -4.64
N VAL A 168 12.71 7.65 -4.85
CA VAL A 168 13.32 8.96 -4.58
C VAL A 168 13.17 9.91 -5.78
N SER A 169 13.54 11.19 -5.63
CA SER A 169 13.40 12.21 -6.68
C SER A 169 14.14 11.88 -7.99
N CYS A 170 15.25 11.16 -7.92
CA CYS A 170 15.95 10.68 -9.12
C CYS A 170 15.30 9.43 -9.75
N GLY A 171 14.13 9.01 -9.25
CA GLY A 171 13.30 7.88 -9.67
C GLY A 171 13.82 6.48 -9.29
N HIS A 172 14.95 6.38 -8.59
CA HIS A 172 15.41 5.09 -8.09
C HIS A 172 14.49 4.57 -6.97
N GLY A 173 14.14 3.28 -7.04
CA GLY A 173 13.23 2.63 -6.09
C GLY A 173 13.92 1.76 -5.04
N TYR A 174 13.42 1.80 -3.80
CA TYR A 174 13.86 0.99 -2.66
C TYR A 174 12.69 0.22 -2.05
N CYS A 175 12.92 -1.04 -1.63
CA CYS A 175 11.95 -1.78 -0.82
C CYS A 175 11.99 -1.30 0.64
N ASP A 176 10.95 -1.60 1.42
CA ASP A 176 10.89 -1.29 2.86
C ASP A 176 12.13 -1.78 3.63
N VAL A 177 12.61 -2.98 3.29
CA VAL A 177 13.77 -3.61 3.94
C VAL A 177 15.03 -2.77 3.71
N ASP A 178 15.28 -2.32 2.48
CA ASP A 178 16.48 -1.54 2.16
C ASP A 178 16.38 -0.09 2.63
N LEU A 179 15.17 0.48 2.65
CA LEU A 179 14.92 1.78 3.27
C LEU A 179 15.23 1.74 4.77
N ARG A 180 14.74 0.73 5.51
CA ARG A 180 15.06 0.52 6.94
C ARG A 180 16.55 0.23 7.15
N ARG A 181 17.14 -0.56 6.26
CA ARG A 181 18.55 -0.95 6.32
C ARG A 181 19.44 0.26 6.15
N TYR A 182 19.23 1.11 5.15
CA TYR A 182 20.17 2.17 4.79
C TYR A 182 19.77 3.58 5.22
N GLY A 183 18.49 3.82 5.47
CA GLY A 183 17.97 5.09 5.96
C GLY A 183 18.38 5.38 7.40
N ARG A 184 18.52 6.66 7.72
CA ARG A 184 18.65 7.14 9.09
C ARG A 184 17.26 7.22 9.71
N SER A 185 17.04 6.52 10.82
CA SER A 185 15.77 6.60 11.55
C SER A 185 15.59 7.98 12.17
N LEU A 186 14.40 8.56 12.02
CA LEU A 186 13.95 9.76 12.73
C LEU A 186 13.03 9.43 13.92
N GLY A 187 12.86 8.14 14.24
CA GLY A 187 11.89 7.66 15.24
C GLY A 187 10.68 6.98 14.60
N GLN A 188 10.02 6.09 15.37
CA GLN A 188 8.72 5.47 15.08
C GLN A 188 8.45 5.11 13.61
N HIS A 189 9.38 4.39 12.97
CA HIS A 189 9.27 3.91 11.57
C HIS A 189 9.33 4.98 10.47
N ARG A 190 9.89 6.16 10.75
CA ARG A 190 10.25 7.17 9.75
C ARG A 190 11.75 7.13 9.42
N PHE A 191 12.08 7.14 8.13
CA PHE A 191 13.45 7.01 7.64
C PHE A 191 13.81 8.12 6.66
N VAL A 192 15.02 8.68 6.78
CA VAL A 192 15.57 9.63 5.81
C VAL A 192 16.71 9.02 5.03
N LEU A 193 16.66 9.19 3.71
CA LEU A 193 17.80 8.99 2.82
C LEU A 193 18.38 10.35 2.45
N ASP A 194 19.60 10.64 2.95
CA ASP A 194 20.29 11.91 2.65
C ASP A 194 20.64 11.99 1.16
N SER A 195 21.09 10.88 0.57
CA SER A 195 21.36 10.72 -0.86
C SER A 195 20.96 9.35 -1.37
N CYS A 196 20.66 9.27 -2.67
CA CYS A 196 20.38 8.03 -3.37
C CYS A 196 21.62 7.12 -3.31
N LEU A 197 21.46 5.86 -2.89
CA LEU A 197 22.54 4.88 -2.80
C LEU A 197 23.11 4.48 -4.16
N LEU A 198 22.33 4.65 -5.22
CA LEU A 198 22.64 4.20 -6.56
C LEU A 198 23.33 5.31 -7.36
N CYS A 199 22.67 6.45 -7.55
CA CYS A 199 23.25 7.56 -8.32
C CYS A 199 23.87 8.70 -7.48
N GLY A 200 23.77 8.66 -6.16
CA GLY A 200 24.30 9.71 -5.29
C GLY A 200 23.54 11.05 -5.32
N ALA A 201 22.44 11.15 -6.08
CA ALA A 201 21.60 12.34 -6.10
C ALA A 201 21.09 12.68 -4.70
N HIS A 202 20.99 13.97 -4.39
CA HIS A 202 20.51 14.42 -3.10
C HIS A 202 19.01 14.12 -2.95
N CYS A 203 18.63 13.48 -1.85
CA CYS A 203 17.25 13.05 -1.65
C CYS A 203 16.58 13.74 -0.45
N ARG A 204 17.30 14.00 0.66
CA ARG A 204 16.86 14.65 1.93
C ARG A 204 15.34 14.60 2.16
N ARG A 205 14.75 13.41 2.02
CA ARG A 205 13.31 13.18 2.13
C ARG A 205 13.07 12.11 3.17
N ALA A 206 12.07 12.37 4.01
CA ALA A 206 11.56 11.41 4.97
C ALA A 206 10.53 10.52 4.28
N PHE A 207 10.64 9.23 4.56
CA PHE A 207 9.73 8.20 4.12
C PHE A 207 9.12 7.54 5.36
N ASP A 208 7.79 7.48 5.38
CA ASP A 208 7.07 6.75 6.40
C ASP A 208 6.99 5.29 6.00
N VAL A 209 7.30 4.42 6.95
CA VAL A 209 7.06 2.99 6.81
C VAL A 209 6.02 2.60 7.84
N ARG A 210 4.98 1.90 7.40
CA ARG A 210 3.88 1.45 8.27
C ARG A 210 4.44 0.68 9.48
N PRO A 211 4.10 1.08 10.73
CA PRO A 211 4.45 0.31 11.91
C PRO A 211 3.89 -1.12 11.81
N PRO A 212 4.64 -2.15 12.20
CA PRO A 212 4.20 -3.53 12.02
C PRO A 212 3.03 -3.92 12.94
N THR A 213 2.83 -3.22 14.05
CA THR A 213 1.73 -3.44 15.01
C THR A 213 0.53 -2.54 14.75
N ARG A 214 0.60 -1.66 13.73
CA ARG A 214 -0.55 -0.90 13.25
C ARG A 214 -1.33 -1.77 12.24
N GLY A 215 -2.64 -1.65 12.15
CA GLY A 215 -3.47 -2.27 11.12
C GLY A 215 -3.51 -1.41 9.84
N PRO A 216 -3.71 -2.01 8.66
CA PRO A 216 -3.87 -1.24 7.43
C PRO A 216 -5.23 -0.55 7.38
N ARG A 217 -5.25 0.69 6.86
CA ARG A 217 -6.47 1.46 6.62
C ARG A 217 -6.71 1.61 5.12
N ILE A 218 -7.89 1.21 4.66
CA ILE A 218 -8.23 1.02 3.25
C ILE A 218 -9.32 2.03 2.85
N LEU A 219 -9.09 2.74 1.75
CA LEU A 219 -10.09 3.56 1.07
C LEU A 219 -10.49 2.91 -0.25
N SER A 220 -11.78 2.72 -0.49
CA SER A 220 -12.34 2.22 -1.74
C SER A 220 -13.34 3.23 -2.29
N LEU A 221 -13.10 3.71 -3.50
CA LEU A 221 -13.94 4.71 -4.17
C LEU A 221 -14.59 4.12 -5.42
N ASP A 222 -15.91 4.15 -5.45
CA ASP A 222 -16.69 3.58 -6.54
C ASP A 222 -16.55 4.37 -7.86
N GLY A 223 -16.84 3.70 -8.98
CA GLY A 223 -17.05 4.38 -10.26
C GLY A 223 -18.46 4.98 -10.37
N GLY A 224 -18.64 5.92 -11.31
CA GLY A 224 -19.95 6.57 -11.49
C GLY A 224 -19.99 7.88 -12.26
N GLY A 225 -19.01 8.18 -13.12
CA GLY A 225 -18.99 9.43 -13.91
C GLY A 225 -19.04 10.68 -13.03
N ILE A 226 -19.83 11.68 -13.40
CA ILE A 226 -20.03 12.93 -12.62
C ILE A 226 -20.48 12.68 -11.17
N ARG A 227 -21.09 11.52 -10.89
CA ARG A 227 -21.53 11.16 -9.53
C ARG A 227 -20.35 10.93 -8.58
N GLY A 228 -19.11 10.87 -9.09
CA GLY A 228 -17.89 10.92 -8.27
C GLY A 228 -17.82 12.14 -7.34
N ILE A 229 -18.59 13.19 -7.61
CA ILE A 229 -18.74 14.34 -6.70
C ILE A 229 -19.30 13.95 -5.32
N ILE A 230 -20.12 12.88 -5.25
CA ILE A 230 -20.62 12.32 -3.99
C ILE A 230 -19.47 11.84 -3.11
N LEU A 231 -18.47 11.18 -3.73
CA LEU A 231 -17.31 10.63 -3.06
C LEU A 231 -16.49 11.74 -2.39
N LEU A 232 -16.24 12.81 -3.15
CA LEU A 232 -15.53 13.98 -2.66
C LEU A 232 -16.31 14.71 -1.56
N GLU A 233 -17.63 14.80 -1.68
CA GLU A 233 -18.45 15.46 -0.66
C GLU A 233 -18.43 14.70 0.68
N TYR A 234 -18.49 13.36 0.65
CA TYR A 234 -18.31 12.56 1.87
C TYR A 234 -16.93 12.73 2.49
N LEU A 235 -15.86 12.77 1.66
CA LEU A 235 -14.51 13.04 2.15
C LEU A 235 -14.37 14.45 2.75
N LEU A 236 -15.02 15.47 2.17
CA LEU A 236 -15.06 16.82 2.73
C LEU A 236 -15.75 16.84 4.09
N ILE A 237 -16.91 16.20 4.22
CA ILE A 237 -17.64 16.15 5.50
C ILE A 237 -16.80 15.44 6.57
N LEU A 238 -16.11 14.36 6.21
CA LEU A 238 -15.20 13.68 7.13
C LEU A 238 -14.01 14.58 7.53
N GLU A 239 -13.40 15.28 6.57
CA GLU A 239 -12.33 16.25 6.82
C GLU A 239 -12.79 17.39 7.74
N GLU A 240 -13.96 17.98 7.48
CA GLU A 240 -14.57 19.04 8.30
C GLU A 240 -14.80 18.58 9.75
N ARG A 241 -15.21 17.32 9.95
CA ARG A 241 -15.41 16.77 11.31
C ARG A 241 -14.11 16.38 12.02
N LEU A 242 -13.04 16.08 11.28
CA LEU A 242 -11.72 15.81 11.84
C LEU A 242 -10.93 17.10 12.14
N GLN A 243 -11.22 18.19 11.43
CA GLN A 243 -10.53 19.48 11.53
C GLN A 243 -10.38 20.02 12.97
N PRO A 244 -11.36 19.89 13.89
CA PRO A 244 -11.19 20.33 15.28
C PRO A 244 -10.06 19.63 16.03
N TYR A 245 -9.78 18.37 15.68
CA TYR A 245 -8.71 17.55 16.25
C TYR A 245 -7.42 17.60 15.43
N LEU A 246 -7.54 17.86 14.13
CA LEU A 246 -6.48 17.72 13.14
C LEU A 246 -6.55 18.85 12.10
N PRO A 247 -6.27 20.11 12.47
CA PRO A 247 -6.53 21.26 11.62
C PRO A 247 -5.65 21.29 10.36
N GLY A 248 -4.44 20.74 10.41
CA GLY A 248 -3.48 20.72 9.32
C GLY A 248 -3.30 19.35 8.65
N TYR A 249 -4.07 18.32 9.02
CA TYR A 249 -3.88 16.96 8.54
C TYR A 249 -4.98 16.53 7.56
N PRO A 250 -4.67 16.43 6.25
CA PRO A 250 -5.63 16.04 5.23
C PRO A 250 -6.24 14.65 5.44
N VAL A 251 -7.54 14.49 5.15
CA VAL A 251 -8.26 13.23 5.39
C VAL A 251 -7.68 12.04 4.58
N GLN A 252 -7.22 12.30 3.36
CA GLN A 252 -6.56 11.31 2.52
C GLN A 252 -5.25 10.77 3.11
N ASN A 253 -4.69 11.45 4.11
CA ASN A 253 -3.44 11.04 4.73
C ASN A 253 -3.61 9.89 5.73
N HIS A 254 -4.83 9.61 6.16
CA HIS A 254 -5.11 8.52 7.08
C HIS A 254 -5.04 7.13 6.44
N PHE A 255 -5.12 7.01 5.10
CA PHE A 255 -5.20 5.72 4.41
C PHE A 255 -3.84 5.21 3.95
N ASP A 256 -3.59 3.91 4.15
CA ASP A 256 -2.40 3.19 3.70
C ASP A 256 -2.57 2.63 2.29
N TYR A 257 -3.78 2.22 1.97
CA TYR A 257 -4.15 1.68 0.67
C TYR A 257 -5.39 2.40 0.16
N SER A 258 -5.36 2.83 -1.09
CA SER A 258 -6.50 3.47 -1.75
C SER A 258 -6.69 2.89 -3.13
N ILE A 259 -7.91 2.45 -3.42
CA ILE A 259 -8.29 1.94 -4.73
C ILE A 259 -9.53 2.64 -5.23
N GLY A 260 -9.56 2.90 -6.54
CA GLY A 260 -10.70 3.53 -7.18
C GLY A 260 -10.99 2.95 -8.56
N THR A 261 -12.27 2.96 -8.91
CA THR A 261 -12.73 2.63 -10.27
C THR A 261 -13.23 3.90 -10.94
N SER A 262 -12.93 4.13 -12.23
CA SER A 262 -13.48 5.24 -13.02
C SER A 262 -13.30 6.59 -12.33
N ALA A 263 -14.39 7.33 -12.08
CA ALA A 263 -14.36 8.59 -11.30
C ALA A 263 -13.67 8.44 -9.92
N GLY A 264 -13.91 7.35 -9.19
CA GLY A 264 -13.19 7.04 -7.95
C GLY A 264 -11.70 6.84 -8.18
N GLY A 265 -11.32 6.25 -9.31
CA GLY A 265 -9.94 6.12 -9.78
C GLY A 265 -9.25 7.48 -9.98
N LEU A 266 -9.94 8.42 -10.63
CA LEU A 266 -9.46 9.80 -10.78
C LEU A 266 -9.22 10.47 -9.42
N ILE A 267 -10.15 10.27 -8.47
CA ILE A 267 -10.08 10.88 -7.14
C ILE A 267 -8.92 10.31 -6.32
N VAL A 268 -8.68 8.98 -6.30
CA VAL A 268 -7.53 8.43 -5.56
C VAL A 268 -6.19 8.87 -6.16
N LEU A 269 -6.11 9.02 -7.49
CA LEU A 269 -4.90 9.54 -8.15
C LEU A 269 -4.65 11.02 -7.83
N ASP A 270 -5.69 11.82 -7.61
CA ASP A 270 -5.53 13.25 -7.31
C ASP A 270 -5.34 13.52 -5.81
N ALA A 271 -6.26 13.01 -4.98
CA ALA A 271 -6.23 13.23 -3.54
C ALA A 271 -5.06 12.48 -2.89
N VAL A 272 -4.94 11.17 -3.12
CA VAL A 272 -3.99 10.32 -2.36
C VAL A 272 -2.61 10.32 -3.00
N LEU A 273 -2.52 10.02 -4.30
CA LEU A 273 -1.23 9.93 -5.00
C LEU A 273 -0.54 11.30 -5.08
N LYS A 274 -1.20 12.32 -5.64
CA LYS A 274 -0.64 13.67 -5.75
C LYS A 274 -0.67 14.45 -4.44
N GLY A 275 -1.59 14.16 -3.53
CA GLY A 275 -1.71 14.87 -2.25
C GLY A 275 -2.46 16.20 -2.36
N ARG A 276 -3.31 16.38 -3.38
CA ARG A 276 -4.15 17.57 -3.54
C ARG A 276 -5.22 17.60 -2.44
N THR A 277 -5.57 18.78 -1.94
CA THR A 277 -6.62 18.91 -0.91
C THR A 277 -7.98 18.45 -1.46
N ILE A 278 -8.88 17.94 -0.62
CA ILE A 278 -10.18 17.46 -1.12
C ILE A 278 -10.99 18.61 -1.75
N GLN A 279 -10.91 19.81 -1.17
CA GLN A 279 -11.54 21.02 -1.72
C GLN A 279 -11.02 21.39 -3.11
N GLU A 280 -9.71 21.22 -3.36
CA GLU A 280 -9.14 21.37 -4.71
C GLU A 280 -9.57 20.24 -5.65
N CYS A 281 -9.63 19.00 -5.15
CA CYS A 281 -10.11 17.86 -5.92
C CYS A 281 -11.55 18.10 -6.41
N VAL A 282 -12.44 18.68 -5.59
CA VAL A 282 -13.79 19.09 -6.01
C VAL A 282 -13.76 20.05 -7.19
N ARG A 283 -12.97 21.13 -7.07
CA ARG A 283 -12.85 22.14 -8.13
C ARG A 283 -12.34 21.53 -9.44
N VAL A 284 -11.28 20.73 -9.35
CA VAL A 284 -10.66 20.10 -10.51
C VAL A 284 -11.57 19.07 -11.13
N PHE A 285 -12.22 18.24 -10.32
CA PHE A 285 -13.15 17.22 -10.79
C PHE A 285 -14.30 17.84 -11.60
N MET A 286 -14.91 18.92 -11.08
CA MET A 286 -15.97 19.64 -11.80
C MET A 286 -15.48 20.26 -13.12
N ALA A 287 -14.28 20.85 -13.13
CA ALA A 287 -13.69 21.45 -14.32
C ALA A 287 -13.33 20.40 -15.39
N CYS A 288 -12.77 19.27 -14.95
CA CYS A 288 -12.46 18.11 -15.78
C CYS A 288 -13.73 17.50 -16.38
N ALA A 289 -14.77 17.25 -15.57
CA ALA A 289 -16.06 16.75 -16.05
C ALA A 289 -16.68 17.67 -17.10
N THR A 290 -16.70 18.98 -16.84
CA THR A 290 -17.22 19.99 -17.77
C THR A 290 -16.44 20.01 -19.09
N THR A 291 -15.15 19.70 -19.06
CA THR A 291 -14.31 19.67 -20.28
C THR A 291 -14.44 18.34 -21.02
N ALA A 292 -14.44 17.23 -20.30
CA ALA A 292 -14.51 15.87 -20.85
C ALA A 292 -15.84 15.63 -21.57
N PHE A 293 -16.97 16.05 -20.96
CA PHE A 293 -18.31 15.86 -21.51
C PHE A 293 -18.77 16.99 -22.46
N LYS A 294 -17.85 17.79 -23.00
CA LYS A 294 -18.17 18.71 -24.11
C LYS A 294 -18.41 17.89 -25.38
N SER A 295 -19.65 17.89 -25.84
CA SER A 295 -20.06 17.25 -27.10
C SER A 295 -19.29 17.80 -28.31
N ARG A 296 -19.02 16.91 -29.28
CA ARG A 296 -18.47 17.26 -30.61
C ARG A 296 -19.36 18.24 -31.38
N PHE A 297 -20.65 18.29 -31.06
CA PHE A 297 -21.67 18.92 -31.90
C PHE A 297 -22.35 20.09 -31.17
N LYS A 298 -21.66 21.22 -31.05
CA LYS A 298 -22.30 22.53 -30.73
C LYS A 298 -22.96 23.18 -31.95
N VAL A 299 -22.71 22.68 -33.16
CA VAL A 299 -23.14 23.32 -34.42
C VAL A 299 -24.61 23.00 -34.77
N LEU A 300 -25.28 22.11 -34.05
CA LEU A 300 -26.68 21.76 -34.31
C LEU A 300 -27.65 22.17 -33.18
N GLU A 301 -27.23 22.98 -32.21
CA GLU A 301 -28.16 23.59 -31.23
C GLU A 301 -28.96 24.75 -31.85
N SER A 302 -28.39 25.45 -32.84
CA SER A 302 -29.12 26.50 -33.58
C SER A 302 -30.25 25.94 -34.46
N SER A 303 -30.24 24.66 -34.82
CA SER A 303 -31.34 24.02 -35.58
C SER A 303 -32.47 23.48 -34.69
N ILE A 304 -32.33 23.54 -33.36
CA ILE A 304 -33.40 23.14 -32.43
C ILE A 304 -34.50 24.21 -32.36
N GLN A 305 -34.18 25.47 -32.64
CA GLN A 305 -35.19 26.52 -32.82
C GLN A 305 -36.06 26.33 -34.08
N ASP A 306 -35.62 25.51 -35.05
CA ASP A 306 -36.29 25.31 -36.34
C ASP A 306 -37.10 23.99 -36.43
N GLY A 307 -37.41 23.34 -35.30
CA GLY A 307 -38.34 22.20 -35.28
C GLY A 307 -37.80 20.87 -35.84
N LYS A 308 -36.47 20.70 -35.95
CA LYS A 308 -35.82 19.46 -36.47
C LYS A 308 -35.14 18.61 -35.38
N ALA A 309 -35.76 18.46 -34.21
CA ALA A 309 -35.19 17.73 -33.07
C ALA A 309 -34.86 16.24 -33.39
N LEU A 310 -35.69 15.57 -34.18
CA LEU A 310 -35.51 14.15 -34.50
C LEU A 310 -34.28 13.88 -35.38
N LEU A 311 -33.96 14.78 -36.32
CA LEU A 311 -32.81 14.64 -37.22
C LEU A 311 -31.48 14.87 -36.48
N SER A 312 -31.46 15.74 -35.47
CA SER A 312 -30.31 15.98 -34.59
C SER A 312 -29.95 14.72 -33.77
N SER A 313 -30.96 14.08 -33.18
CA SER A 313 -30.78 12.85 -32.40
C SER A 313 -30.33 11.68 -33.27
N ILE A 314 -30.89 11.53 -34.48
CA ILE A 314 -30.49 10.48 -35.43
C ILE A 314 -29.07 10.72 -35.95
N ALA A 315 -28.70 11.96 -36.26
CA ALA A 315 -27.33 12.30 -36.69
C ALA A 315 -26.31 12.09 -35.56
N THR A 316 -26.67 12.37 -34.31
CA THR A 316 -25.80 12.11 -33.15
C THR A 316 -25.57 10.61 -32.94
N ILE A 317 -26.62 9.79 -33.08
CA ILE A 317 -26.53 8.33 -33.01
C ILE A 317 -25.72 7.77 -34.19
N ALA A 318 -25.99 8.22 -35.41
CA ALA A 318 -25.27 7.79 -36.61
C ALA A 318 -23.78 8.16 -36.58
N CYS A 319 -23.44 9.36 -36.10
CA CYS A 319 -22.04 9.77 -35.92
C CYS A 319 -21.36 9.06 -34.73
N GLY A 320 -22.10 8.76 -33.65
CA GLY A 320 -21.61 7.92 -32.55
C GLY A 320 -21.28 6.49 -33.00
N LEU A 321 -22.08 5.95 -33.93
CA LEU A 321 -21.85 4.66 -34.61
C LEU A 321 -20.66 4.69 -35.59
N VAL A 322 -20.32 5.86 -36.16
CA VAL A 322 -19.17 6.03 -37.08
C VAL A 322 -17.88 6.37 -36.34
N ALA A 323 -17.96 7.04 -35.18
CA ALA A 323 -16.81 7.52 -34.41
C ALA A 323 -16.52 6.70 -33.13
N ASP A 324 -17.20 5.56 -32.95
CA ASP A 324 -17.08 4.58 -31.85
C ASP A 324 -17.24 5.13 -30.41
N CYS A 325 -17.56 6.42 -30.22
CA CYS A 325 -17.74 7.06 -28.91
C CYS A 325 -18.51 8.41 -28.99
N LEU A 326 -19.24 8.75 -27.92
CA LEU A 326 -20.04 9.97 -27.79
C LEU A 326 -19.17 11.24 -27.62
N TYR A 327 -18.07 11.13 -26.86
CA TYR A 327 -17.18 12.26 -26.57
C TYR A 327 -15.78 12.05 -27.16
N PRO A 328 -15.10 13.11 -27.67
CA PRO A 328 -13.73 12.95 -28.15
C PRO A 328 -12.77 12.66 -27.00
N SER A 329 -12.00 11.57 -27.13
CA SER A 329 -10.91 11.22 -26.21
C SER A 329 -9.92 12.38 -25.98
N GLY A 330 -9.71 13.24 -26.97
CA GLY A 330 -8.81 14.40 -26.86
C GLY A 330 -9.21 15.39 -25.76
N ASN A 331 -10.50 15.54 -25.46
CA ASN A 331 -10.98 16.47 -24.43
C ASN A 331 -10.58 16.00 -23.03
N ILE A 332 -10.90 14.74 -22.71
CA ILE A 332 -10.55 14.12 -21.43
C ILE A 332 -9.03 13.98 -21.30
N GLU A 333 -8.32 13.58 -22.37
CA GLU A 333 -6.87 13.49 -22.34
C GLU A 333 -6.21 14.85 -22.08
N LYS A 334 -6.71 15.93 -22.70
CA LYS A 334 -6.19 17.27 -22.47
C LYS A 334 -6.35 17.67 -21.01
N ALA A 335 -7.56 17.51 -20.46
CA ALA A 335 -7.85 17.81 -19.05
C ALA A 335 -6.95 16.99 -18.10
N LEU A 336 -6.82 15.67 -18.34
CA LEU A 336 -5.98 14.79 -17.54
C LEU A 336 -4.49 15.13 -17.66
N LYS A 337 -4.00 15.49 -18.86
CA LYS A 337 -2.59 15.89 -19.08
C LYS A 337 -2.25 17.22 -18.39
N GLU A 338 -3.19 18.16 -18.35
CA GLU A 338 -3.05 19.43 -17.63
C GLU A 338 -3.03 19.21 -16.12
N GLU A 339 -3.91 18.35 -15.60
CA GLU A 339 -4.04 18.12 -14.16
C GLU A 339 -2.99 17.18 -13.58
N PHE A 340 -2.70 16.06 -14.23
CA PHE A 340 -1.78 15.04 -13.73
C PHE A 340 -0.34 15.20 -14.24
N GLY A 341 -0.13 16.09 -15.22
CA GLY A 341 1.17 16.34 -15.83
C GLY A 341 1.51 15.32 -16.92
N ARG A 342 2.09 15.81 -18.02
CA ARG A 342 2.36 15.00 -19.23
C ARG A 342 3.37 13.87 -19.05
N GLU A 343 4.30 14.02 -18.11
CA GLU A 343 5.41 13.10 -17.88
C GLU A 343 5.42 12.49 -16.46
N CYS A 344 4.41 12.79 -15.65
CA CYS A 344 4.30 12.22 -14.32
C CYS A 344 3.94 10.75 -14.41
N ARG A 345 4.73 9.87 -13.79
CA ARG A 345 4.49 8.41 -13.74
C ARG A 345 3.94 7.98 -12.41
N LEU A 346 3.20 6.86 -12.40
CA LEU A 346 2.61 6.31 -11.18
C LEU A 346 3.66 6.04 -10.10
N ASN A 347 4.83 5.54 -10.48
CA ASN A 347 5.93 5.22 -9.56
C ASN A 347 6.92 6.38 -9.33
N ASN A 348 6.67 7.59 -9.83
CA ASN A 348 7.48 8.73 -9.43
C ASN A 348 7.31 8.99 -7.92
N TYR A 349 8.26 9.73 -7.35
CA TYR A 349 8.06 10.27 -6.01
C TYR A 349 6.78 11.11 -5.98
N SER A 350 5.90 10.80 -5.03
CA SER A 350 4.58 11.42 -4.88
C SER A 350 4.24 11.61 -3.39
N ALA A 351 3.13 12.28 -3.09
CA ALA A 351 2.67 12.44 -1.72
C ALA A 351 2.35 11.08 -1.06
N ALA A 352 1.77 10.15 -1.83
CA ALA A 352 1.54 8.78 -1.38
C ALA A 352 2.86 8.05 -1.10
N SER A 353 3.82 8.05 -2.03
CA SER A 353 5.10 7.35 -1.85
C SER A 353 5.89 7.89 -0.65
N ARG A 354 5.81 9.19 -0.35
CA ARG A 354 6.41 9.79 0.86
C ARG A 354 5.84 9.20 2.15
N ARG A 355 4.53 8.93 2.17
CA ARG A 355 3.81 8.35 3.32
C ARG A 355 3.81 6.81 3.33
N GLY A 356 4.46 6.19 2.36
CA GLY A 356 4.36 4.74 2.13
C GLY A 356 2.97 4.27 1.66
N ALA A 357 2.08 5.19 1.28
CA ALA A 357 0.73 4.88 0.84
C ALA A 357 0.72 4.25 -0.57
N LYS A 358 -0.16 3.27 -0.74
CA LYS A 358 -0.33 2.47 -1.95
C LYS A 358 -1.62 2.90 -2.63
N VAL A 359 -1.54 3.20 -3.92
CA VAL A 359 -2.66 3.64 -4.75
C VAL A 359 -2.78 2.70 -5.93
N ALA A 360 -4.02 2.26 -6.21
CA ALA A 360 -4.35 1.45 -7.36
C ALA A 360 -5.62 1.96 -8.05
N VAL A 361 -5.73 1.72 -9.36
CA VAL A 361 -6.96 1.91 -10.11
C VAL A 361 -7.30 0.65 -10.89
N THR A 362 -8.59 0.35 -11.00
CA THR A 362 -9.07 -0.81 -11.77
C THR A 362 -9.18 -0.47 -13.25
N VAL A 363 -8.82 -1.43 -14.11
CA VAL A 363 -8.94 -1.34 -15.56
C VAL A 363 -9.31 -2.69 -16.16
N THR A 364 -9.98 -2.68 -17.32
CA THR A 364 -10.41 -3.89 -18.02
C THR A 364 -9.66 -4.02 -19.34
N GLU A 365 -8.89 -5.07 -19.55
CA GLU A 365 -8.16 -5.30 -20.82
C GLU A 365 -9.13 -5.70 -21.95
N THR A 366 -9.03 -5.03 -23.11
CA THR A 366 -10.03 -5.17 -24.19
C THR A 366 -10.08 -6.58 -24.80
N PHE A 367 -8.94 -7.27 -24.93
CA PHE A 367 -8.83 -8.49 -25.74
C PHE A 367 -8.24 -9.68 -24.97
N SER A 368 -8.67 -9.89 -23.73
CA SER A 368 -8.13 -10.93 -22.85
C SER A 368 -9.20 -11.85 -22.27
N PRO A 369 -8.93 -13.17 -22.14
CA PRO A 369 -9.81 -14.09 -21.42
C PRO A 369 -9.84 -13.83 -19.90
N HIS A 370 -8.86 -13.08 -19.39
CA HIS A 370 -8.75 -12.63 -18.00
C HIS A 370 -8.47 -11.12 -18.00
N PRO A 371 -9.52 -10.30 -18.22
CA PRO A 371 -9.37 -8.88 -18.47
C PRO A 371 -9.18 -8.04 -17.20
N GLU A 372 -9.11 -8.65 -16.02
CA GLU A 372 -9.11 -7.95 -14.74
C GLU A 372 -7.70 -7.45 -14.35
N TYR A 373 -7.46 -6.13 -14.46
CA TYR A 373 -6.17 -5.54 -14.11
C TYR A 373 -6.28 -4.37 -13.13
N ILE A 374 -5.19 -4.15 -12.40
CA ILE A 374 -4.95 -2.92 -11.66
C ILE A 374 -3.67 -2.23 -12.10
N LEU A 375 -3.71 -0.90 -12.15
CA LEU A 375 -2.56 -0.02 -12.36
C LEU A 375 -2.22 0.64 -11.02
N SER A 376 -0.97 0.58 -10.58
CA SER A 376 -0.59 0.97 -9.21
C SER A 376 0.71 1.78 -9.12
N ASN A 377 0.88 2.57 -8.05
CA ASN A 377 2.13 3.30 -7.76
C ASN A 377 3.25 2.43 -7.16
N TYR A 378 2.99 1.14 -6.96
CA TYR A 378 3.93 0.13 -6.51
C TYR A 378 3.89 -1.05 -7.48
N SER A 379 4.95 -1.84 -7.51
CA SER A 379 5.13 -2.87 -8.54
C SER A 379 4.39 -4.18 -8.25
N GLY A 380 3.30 -4.16 -7.46
CA GLY A 380 2.46 -5.32 -7.12
C GLY A 380 3.08 -6.38 -6.20
N VAL A 381 2.24 -7.18 -5.54
CA VAL A 381 2.66 -8.33 -4.73
C VAL A 381 2.62 -9.59 -5.60
N VAL A 382 3.68 -10.40 -5.57
CA VAL A 382 3.65 -11.70 -6.27
C VAL A 382 2.92 -12.69 -5.39
N CYS A 383 1.59 -12.66 -5.43
CA CYS A 383 0.81 -13.87 -5.20
C CYS A 383 0.62 -14.54 -6.56
N ASP A 384 0.68 -15.87 -6.60
CA ASP A 384 0.41 -16.67 -7.78
C ASP A 384 -0.85 -16.12 -8.48
N SER A 385 -0.71 -15.58 -9.70
CA SER A 385 -1.76 -14.81 -10.41
C SER A 385 -3.04 -15.62 -10.66
N ARG A 386 -3.01 -16.92 -10.35
CA ARG A 386 -4.17 -17.82 -10.33
C ARG A 386 -5.05 -17.67 -9.09
N ARG A 387 -4.59 -17.04 -8.00
CA ARG A 387 -5.30 -16.98 -6.71
C ARG A 387 -6.08 -15.67 -6.47
N GLN A 388 -5.70 -14.55 -7.10
CA GLN A 388 -6.26 -13.23 -6.78
C GLN A 388 -7.40 -12.77 -7.71
N GLY A 389 -7.69 -13.47 -8.80
CA GLY A 389 -8.78 -13.07 -9.72
C GLY A 389 -8.55 -11.74 -10.45
N TYR A 390 -7.36 -11.13 -10.31
CA TYR A 390 -6.89 -9.97 -11.07
C TYR A 390 -5.36 -9.98 -11.24
N ARG A 391 -4.84 -9.09 -12.08
CA ARG A 391 -3.40 -8.94 -12.37
C ARG A 391 -2.94 -7.50 -12.22
N HIS A 392 -1.66 -7.29 -11.93
CA HIS A 392 -1.06 -5.96 -12.09
C HIS A 392 -0.69 -5.73 -13.55
N ALA A 393 -1.11 -4.60 -14.10
CA ALA A 393 -0.67 -4.14 -15.41
C ALA A 393 0.74 -3.55 -15.27
N LEU A 394 1.74 -4.40 -15.45
CA LEU A 394 3.16 -4.06 -15.37
C LEU A 394 3.73 -3.85 -16.78
N PRO A 395 4.67 -2.90 -16.96
CA PRO A 395 5.30 -2.70 -18.26
C PRO A 395 6.11 -3.93 -18.69
N GLU A 396 5.97 -4.31 -19.95
CA GLU A 396 6.75 -5.38 -20.56
C GLU A 396 8.09 -4.86 -21.10
N GLY A 397 9.09 -5.76 -21.17
CA GLY A 397 10.39 -5.43 -21.77
C GLY A 397 11.11 -4.27 -21.07
N SER A 398 11.50 -3.27 -21.86
CA SER A 398 12.17 -2.02 -21.45
C SER A 398 11.21 -0.84 -21.27
N SER A 399 9.89 -1.06 -21.37
CA SER A 399 8.90 0.00 -21.20
C SER A 399 8.87 0.50 -19.76
N ARG A 400 8.50 1.77 -19.61
CA ARG A 400 8.40 2.44 -18.30
C ARG A 400 6.98 2.31 -17.74
N SER A 401 6.83 2.59 -16.46
CA SER A 401 5.56 2.66 -15.76
C SER A 401 4.62 3.61 -16.49
N PRO A 402 3.31 3.27 -16.52
CA PRO A 402 2.27 4.15 -17.00
C PRO A 402 2.38 5.55 -16.39
N LYS A 403 2.07 6.54 -17.21
CA LYS A 403 1.86 7.92 -16.77
C LYS A 403 0.58 8.00 -15.95
N VAL A 404 0.53 8.93 -15.01
CA VAL A 404 -0.65 9.11 -14.14
C VAL A 404 -1.89 9.44 -14.98
N TRP A 405 -1.75 10.30 -16.00
CA TRP A 405 -2.86 10.64 -16.89
C TRP A 405 -3.31 9.45 -17.77
N GLU A 406 -2.42 8.53 -18.12
CA GLU A 406 -2.75 7.31 -18.88
C GLU A 406 -3.57 6.36 -18.01
N ALA A 407 -3.15 6.14 -16.76
CA ALA A 407 -3.91 5.33 -15.81
C ALA A 407 -5.29 5.94 -15.51
N ALA A 408 -5.35 7.26 -15.35
CA ALA A 408 -6.60 8.01 -15.21
C ALA A 408 -7.50 7.86 -16.44
N ARG A 409 -6.94 7.94 -17.65
CA ARG A 409 -7.68 7.80 -18.91
C ARG A 409 -8.19 6.39 -19.15
N ALA A 410 -7.42 5.38 -18.77
CA ALA A 410 -7.78 3.97 -18.89
C ALA A 410 -8.90 3.60 -17.92
N THR A 411 -8.78 3.95 -16.64
CA THR A 411 -9.82 3.60 -15.64
C THR A 411 -11.15 4.30 -15.89
N SER A 412 -11.16 5.45 -16.59
CA SER A 412 -12.37 6.23 -16.92
C SER A 412 -12.85 6.05 -18.37
N ALA A 413 -12.29 5.09 -19.11
CA ALA A 413 -12.62 4.83 -20.52
C ALA A 413 -13.94 4.05 -20.66
N ALA A 414 -15.04 4.63 -20.16
CA ALA A 414 -16.34 3.95 -20.15
C ALA A 414 -16.81 3.70 -21.59
N PRO A 415 -17.17 2.46 -21.97
CA PRO A 415 -17.73 2.18 -23.30
C PRO A 415 -18.91 3.10 -23.58
N TRP A 416 -19.13 3.41 -24.86
CA TRP A 416 -20.08 4.42 -25.35
C TRP A 416 -19.65 5.88 -25.11
N TYR A 417 -19.10 6.19 -23.94
CA TYR A 417 -18.66 7.54 -23.59
C TYR A 417 -17.32 7.88 -24.24
N PHE A 418 -16.32 7.02 -24.05
CA PHE A 418 -14.93 7.24 -24.49
C PHE A 418 -14.35 5.98 -25.15
N ALA A 419 -13.46 6.18 -26.12
CA ALA A 419 -12.72 5.08 -26.74
C ALA A 419 -11.77 4.38 -25.74
N PRO A 420 -11.36 3.11 -25.98
CA PRO A 420 -10.32 2.44 -25.22
C PRO A 420 -9.00 3.22 -25.20
N CYS A 421 -8.19 2.98 -24.17
CA CYS A 421 -6.92 3.65 -23.94
C CYS A 421 -5.76 2.65 -24.08
N LEU A 422 -4.97 2.85 -25.13
CA LEU A 422 -3.71 2.13 -25.32
C LEU A 422 -2.61 2.77 -24.45
N ILE A 423 -1.99 1.95 -23.60
CA ILE A 423 -0.79 2.31 -22.84
C ILE A 423 0.39 1.52 -23.41
N ASP A 424 1.37 2.24 -23.95
CA ASP A 424 2.51 1.66 -24.65
C ASP A 424 3.31 0.69 -23.77
N GLY A 425 3.52 -0.54 -24.27
CA GLY A 425 4.19 -1.62 -23.55
C GLY A 425 3.45 -2.16 -22.31
N VAL A 426 2.18 -1.80 -22.11
CA VAL A 426 1.37 -2.28 -20.97
C VAL A 426 0.11 -2.98 -21.44
N GLY A 427 -0.67 -2.38 -22.36
CA GLY A 427 -1.89 -3.00 -22.88
C GLY A 427 -2.93 -1.98 -23.36
N ASP A 428 -4.03 -2.51 -23.90
CA ASP A 428 -5.20 -1.73 -24.32
C ASP A 428 -6.35 -1.92 -23.32
N PHE A 429 -6.78 -0.81 -22.71
CA PHE A 429 -7.63 -0.82 -21.52
C PHE A 429 -8.92 -0.01 -21.69
N MET A 430 -9.98 -0.52 -21.05
CA MET A 430 -11.27 0.13 -20.86
C MET A 430 -11.53 0.38 -19.37
N ASP A 431 -12.64 1.06 -19.07
CA ASP A 431 -13.07 1.37 -17.70
C ASP A 431 -13.10 0.12 -16.81
N GLY A 432 -12.59 0.28 -15.58
CA GLY A 432 -12.64 -0.76 -14.54
C GLY A 432 -14.07 -1.12 -14.14
N GLY A 433 -15.00 -0.18 -14.28
CA GLY A 433 -16.13 -0.30 -15.20
C GLY A 433 -16.82 -1.64 -15.29
N LEU A 434 -16.29 -2.32 -16.29
CA LEU A 434 -16.77 -3.55 -16.88
C LEU A 434 -16.48 -4.76 -15.99
N TRP A 435 -15.53 -4.60 -15.05
CA TRP A 435 -15.16 -5.60 -14.06
C TRP A 435 -15.82 -5.33 -12.71
N ARG A 436 -15.50 -4.21 -12.05
CA ARG A 436 -16.00 -3.87 -10.71
C ARG A 436 -16.20 -2.38 -10.51
N MET A 437 -17.44 -1.95 -10.27
CA MET A 437 -17.71 -0.57 -9.83
C MET A 437 -17.23 -0.26 -8.43
N ASN A 438 -17.43 -1.19 -7.51
CA ASN A 438 -16.95 -1.09 -6.14
C ASN A 438 -15.71 -1.99 -5.99
N PRO A 439 -14.49 -1.43 -5.92
CA PRO A 439 -13.26 -2.21 -5.85
C PRO A 439 -12.88 -2.63 -4.42
N VAL A 440 -13.81 -2.63 -3.45
CA VAL A 440 -13.48 -2.84 -2.03
C VAL A 440 -12.91 -4.24 -1.75
N ASP A 441 -13.41 -5.26 -2.44
CA ASP A 441 -12.93 -6.63 -2.31
C ASP A 441 -11.50 -6.77 -2.84
N VAL A 442 -11.21 -6.15 -4.00
CA VAL A 442 -9.86 -6.05 -4.58
C VAL A 442 -8.95 -5.33 -3.60
N GLY A 443 -9.40 -4.22 -3.02
CA GLY A 443 -8.60 -3.47 -2.04
C GLY A 443 -8.28 -4.27 -0.79
N ARG A 444 -9.22 -5.07 -0.27
CA ARG A 444 -8.98 -5.97 0.87
C ARG A 444 -7.99 -7.09 0.52
N GLN A 445 -8.15 -7.71 -0.65
CA GLN A 445 -7.25 -8.77 -1.12
C GLN A 445 -5.83 -8.25 -1.32
N GLU A 446 -5.68 -7.07 -1.92
CA GLU A 446 -4.38 -6.45 -2.15
C GLU A 446 -3.72 -6.01 -0.84
N ALA A 447 -4.48 -5.43 0.10
CA ALA A 447 -3.96 -5.08 1.41
C ALA A 447 -3.48 -6.32 2.20
N ALA A 448 -4.22 -7.43 2.13
CA ALA A 448 -3.80 -8.70 2.75
C ALA A 448 -2.51 -9.26 2.11
N ALA A 449 -2.34 -9.08 0.80
CA ALA A 449 -1.12 -9.47 0.09
C ALA A 449 0.07 -8.56 0.45
N LEU A 450 -0.15 -7.24 0.56
CA LEU A 450 0.88 -6.26 0.92
C LEU A 450 1.34 -6.43 2.37
N TRP A 451 0.41 -6.77 3.27
CA TRP A 451 0.67 -6.84 4.71
C TRP A 451 0.18 -8.16 5.32
N PRO A 452 0.81 -9.29 4.99
CA PRO A 452 0.36 -10.63 5.42
C PRO A 452 0.45 -10.87 6.94
N HIS A 453 1.17 -10.02 7.67
CA HIS A 453 1.27 -10.08 9.14
C HIS A 453 0.14 -9.33 9.85
N ALA A 454 -0.58 -8.46 9.15
CA ALA A 454 -1.76 -7.81 9.70
C ALA A 454 -2.90 -8.84 9.78
N THR A 455 -3.53 -8.98 10.93
CA THR A 455 -4.63 -9.94 11.12
C THR A 455 -5.92 -9.46 10.47
N HIS A 456 -6.17 -8.15 10.50
CA HIS A 456 -7.32 -7.49 9.89
C HIS A 456 -7.00 -6.01 9.60
N PRO A 457 -7.69 -5.36 8.65
CA PRO A 457 -7.63 -3.91 8.48
C PRO A 457 -8.29 -3.20 9.66
N ASP A 458 -7.73 -2.06 10.06
CA ASP A 458 -8.30 -1.21 11.11
C ASP A 458 -9.57 -0.49 10.63
N ILE A 459 -9.54 -0.05 9.37
CA ILE A 459 -10.62 0.72 8.72
C ILE A 459 -10.71 0.25 7.28
N VAL A 460 -11.92 -0.07 6.82
CA VAL A 460 -12.24 -0.19 5.40
C VAL A 460 -13.35 0.79 5.08
N LEU A 461 -13.00 1.96 4.54
CA LEU A 461 -13.97 2.98 4.12
C LEU A 461 -14.28 2.78 2.64
N SER A 462 -15.51 2.37 2.33
CA SER A 462 -16.03 2.27 0.96
C SER A 462 -17.04 3.38 0.74
N ILE A 463 -16.89 4.17 -0.32
CA ILE A 463 -17.81 5.29 -0.62
C ILE A 463 -18.43 5.06 -2.01
N GLY A 464 -19.77 5.08 -2.05
CA GLY A 464 -20.59 4.85 -3.23
C GLY A 464 -20.97 6.11 -4.00
N THR A 465 -21.40 5.93 -5.25
CA THR A 465 -21.83 6.99 -6.17
C THR A 465 -23.36 7.14 -6.24
N GLY A 466 -24.06 6.83 -5.15
CA GLY A 466 -25.51 6.98 -4.99
C GLY A 466 -26.29 5.73 -5.36
N ARG A 467 -27.41 5.51 -4.67
CA ARG A 467 -28.34 4.39 -4.89
C ARG A 467 -29.79 4.85 -4.88
N LEU A 468 -30.66 4.11 -5.58
CA LEU A 468 -32.10 4.31 -5.53
C LEU A 468 -32.68 3.80 -4.19
N GLY A 469 -33.75 4.45 -3.72
CA GLY A 469 -34.54 4.03 -2.56
C GLY A 469 -35.20 2.65 -2.76
N GLU A 470 -35.51 1.95 -1.66
CA GLU A 470 -36.04 0.58 -1.71
C GLU A 470 -37.42 0.45 -2.38
N SER A 471 -38.24 1.51 -2.36
CA SER A 471 -39.55 1.57 -3.03
C SER A 471 -39.49 1.62 -4.55
N ASP A 472 -38.34 2.00 -5.11
CA ASP A 472 -38.17 2.27 -6.54
C ASP A 472 -37.22 1.27 -7.22
N ARG A 473 -36.89 0.16 -6.54
CA ARG A 473 -36.09 -0.92 -7.14
C ARG A 473 -36.94 -1.75 -8.11
N PRO A 474 -36.55 -1.88 -9.40
CA PRO A 474 -37.21 -2.84 -10.28
C PRO A 474 -36.93 -4.28 -9.81
N PRO A 475 -37.87 -5.23 -10.04
CA PRO A 475 -37.72 -6.61 -9.58
C PRO A 475 -36.52 -7.31 -10.23
N ALA A 476 -35.70 -7.98 -9.42
CA ALA A 476 -34.52 -8.72 -9.88
C ALA A 476 -34.93 -9.89 -10.80
N GLN A 477 -34.45 -9.89 -12.05
CA GLN A 477 -34.60 -11.03 -12.97
C GLN A 477 -33.26 -11.71 -13.26
N SER A 478 -33.32 -13.04 -13.31
CA SER A 478 -32.20 -13.98 -13.33
C SER A 478 -31.48 -14.11 -14.68
N SER A 479 -30.14 -14.11 -14.62
CA SER A 479 -29.18 -14.87 -15.44
C SER A 479 -29.53 -15.21 -16.90
N THR A 480 -29.09 -14.37 -17.84
CA THR A 480 -28.99 -14.68 -19.28
C THR A 480 -27.54 -14.61 -19.79
N LEU A 481 -26.55 -14.99 -18.97
CA LEU A 481 -25.12 -14.92 -19.33
C LEU A 481 -24.55 -16.22 -19.91
N ALA A 482 -25.32 -17.31 -19.94
CA ALA A 482 -24.84 -18.62 -20.42
C ALA A 482 -24.86 -18.78 -21.96
N ALA A 483 -25.61 -17.97 -22.70
CA ALA A 483 -25.83 -18.19 -24.14
C ALA A 483 -24.80 -17.53 -25.08
N ILE A 484 -23.99 -16.58 -24.59
CA ILE A 484 -23.18 -15.68 -25.44
C ILE A 484 -21.79 -16.25 -25.78
N LYS A 485 -21.39 -17.38 -25.18
CA LYS A 485 -20.02 -17.94 -25.32
C LYS A 485 -19.69 -18.61 -26.68
N ARG A 486 -20.55 -18.57 -27.70
CA ARG A 486 -20.42 -19.50 -28.85
C ARG A 486 -20.49 -18.97 -30.28
N SER A 487 -20.25 -17.69 -30.57
CA SER A 487 -20.22 -17.23 -31.98
C SER A 487 -19.30 -16.04 -32.28
N GLY A 488 -18.29 -16.29 -33.12
CA GLY A 488 -17.78 -15.44 -34.22
C GLY A 488 -17.45 -13.97 -33.96
N ARG A 489 -16.15 -13.65 -34.02
CA ARG A 489 -15.42 -12.41 -33.66
C ARG A 489 -15.74 -11.10 -34.41
N PHE A 490 -16.84 -10.99 -35.16
CA PHE A 490 -17.27 -9.73 -35.79
C PHE A 490 -18.75 -9.41 -35.50
N LEU A 491 -19.62 -10.43 -35.52
CA LEU A 491 -21.01 -10.28 -35.09
C LEU A 491 -21.15 -10.05 -33.58
N THR A 492 -20.17 -10.36 -32.73
CA THR A 492 -20.26 -10.05 -31.29
C THR A 492 -20.23 -8.55 -31.01
N ARG A 493 -19.59 -7.74 -31.88
CA ARG A 493 -19.62 -6.27 -31.81
C ARG A 493 -20.90 -5.68 -32.39
N LEU A 494 -21.53 -6.35 -33.36
CA LEU A 494 -22.73 -5.88 -34.05
C LEU A 494 -24.04 -6.35 -33.35
N LEU A 495 -24.07 -7.57 -32.81
CA LEU A 495 -25.19 -8.14 -32.05
C LEU A 495 -25.27 -7.62 -30.61
N THR A 496 -24.18 -7.06 -30.10
CA THR A 496 -24.29 -6.16 -28.96
C THR A 496 -25.14 -4.95 -29.34
N CYS A 497 -25.07 -4.41 -30.55
CA CYS A 497 -25.78 -3.19 -30.97
C CYS A 497 -27.27 -3.38 -31.38
N LEU A 498 -27.92 -4.49 -31.05
CA LEU A 498 -29.37 -4.63 -31.24
C LEU A 498 -30.15 -3.98 -30.08
N PRO A 499 -31.24 -3.22 -30.34
CA PRO A 499 -31.98 -2.45 -29.32
C PRO A 499 -32.54 -3.27 -28.14
N GLU A 500 -32.59 -4.60 -28.27
CA GLU A 500 -33.17 -5.50 -27.28
C GLU A 500 -32.14 -6.16 -26.34
N ASN A 501 -30.85 -5.81 -26.44
CA ASN A 501 -29.82 -6.37 -25.58
C ASN A 501 -29.74 -5.64 -24.22
N PRO A 502 -29.85 -6.34 -23.06
CA PRO A 502 -29.78 -5.74 -21.72
C PRO A 502 -28.44 -5.05 -21.41
N VAL A 503 -27.41 -5.23 -22.23
CA VAL A 503 -26.12 -4.51 -22.17
C VAL A 503 -26.22 -3.05 -22.67
N TRP A 504 -27.26 -2.68 -23.43
CA TRP A 504 -27.38 -1.37 -24.10
C TRP A 504 -28.44 -0.43 -23.54
N ASN A 505 -29.30 -0.91 -22.65
CA ASN A 505 -30.04 -0.01 -21.79
C ASN A 505 -29.06 0.49 -20.73
N ALA A 506 -28.42 1.64 -20.99
CA ALA A 506 -27.58 2.32 -20.00
C ALA A 506 -28.27 2.28 -18.62
N HIS A 507 -29.57 2.59 -18.55
CA HIS A 507 -30.36 2.49 -17.32
C HIS A 507 -30.33 1.12 -16.61
N LYS A 508 -30.45 0.00 -17.34
CA LYS A 508 -30.40 -1.38 -16.77
C LYS A 508 -28.98 -1.84 -16.44
N TRP A 509 -27.99 -1.43 -17.24
CA TRP A 509 -26.58 -1.68 -16.95
C TRP A 509 -26.17 -0.99 -15.65
N HIS A 510 -26.69 0.22 -15.42
CA HIS A 510 -26.48 0.99 -14.20
C HIS A 510 -27.14 0.35 -12.99
N GLU A 511 -28.39 -0.09 -13.07
CA GLU A 511 -29.07 -0.79 -11.95
C GLU A 511 -28.39 -2.11 -11.60
N THR A 512 -28.00 -2.89 -12.62
CA THR A 512 -27.36 -4.21 -12.41
C THR A 512 -26.01 -4.07 -11.73
N ILE A 513 -25.24 -3.02 -12.04
CA ILE A 513 -23.92 -2.76 -11.48
C ILE A 513 -23.99 -2.06 -10.11
N THR A 514 -24.95 -1.15 -9.91
CA THR A 514 -25.18 -0.49 -8.61
C THR A 514 -25.79 -1.48 -7.59
N ALA A 515 -26.42 -2.56 -8.06
CA ALA A 515 -26.88 -3.67 -7.24
C ALA A 515 -25.74 -4.54 -6.66
N TRP A 516 -24.50 -4.44 -7.18
CA TRP A 516 -23.31 -5.09 -6.61
C TRP A 516 -22.74 -4.29 -5.43
N ASN A 517 -23.59 -4.05 -4.43
CA ASN A 517 -23.14 -3.61 -3.11
C ASN A 517 -23.00 -4.84 -2.22
N GLU A 518 -21.82 -5.44 -2.19
CA GLU A 518 -21.52 -6.43 -1.16
C GLU A 518 -21.66 -5.78 0.22
N ARG A 519 -22.36 -6.46 1.14
CA ARG A 519 -22.33 -6.08 2.55
C ARG A 519 -20.90 -6.25 3.04
N LEU A 520 -20.31 -5.20 3.61
CA LEU A 520 -19.10 -5.33 4.41
C LEU A 520 -19.45 -6.23 5.60
N GLY A 521 -19.08 -7.51 5.50
CA GLY A 521 -19.45 -8.53 6.50
C GLY A 521 -18.64 -8.49 7.80
N ASP A 522 -17.89 -7.43 8.07
CA ASP A 522 -16.98 -7.33 9.21
C ASP A 522 -17.09 -5.96 9.92
N ALA A 523 -16.81 -5.94 11.22
CA ALA A 523 -17.00 -4.80 12.12
C ALA A 523 -16.12 -3.58 11.78
N SER A 524 -15.07 -3.73 10.97
CA SER A 524 -14.15 -2.66 10.56
C SER A 524 -14.53 -1.96 9.24
N GLY A 525 -15.57 -2.44 8.55
CA GLY A 525 -16.00 -1.91 7.26
C GLY A 525 -17.13 -0.89 7.37
N VAL A 526 -16.92 0.31 6.85
CA VAL A 526 -17.94 1.37 6.75
C VAL A 526 -18.23 1.65 5.28
N ARG A 527 -19.49 1.46 4.88
CA ARG A 527 -20.00 1.83 3.55
C ARG A 527 -20.80 3.12 3.67
N LEU A 528 -20.34 4.16 2.98
CA LEU A 528 -21.06 5.42 2.83
C LEU A 528 -21.70 5.46 1.45
N ASP A 529 -23.00 5.69 1.40
CA ASP A 529 -23.75 5.84 0.15
C ASP A 529 -24.98 6.70 0.38
N VAL A 530 -25.40 7.44 -0.65
CA VAL A 530 -26.54 8.37 -0.57
C VAL A 530 -27.76 7.79 -1.27
N GLU A 531 -28.92 7.82 -0.59
CA GLU A 531 -30.20 7.50 -1.23
C GLU A 531 -30.66 8.69 -2.06
N LEU A 532 -30.95 8.44 -3.33
CA LEU A 532 -31.38 9.45 -4.28
C LEU A 532 -32.74 9.07 -4.86
N PRO A 533 -33.64 10.05 -5.09
CA PRO A 533 -34.93 9.82 -5.73
C PRO A 533 -34.78 9.37 -7.19
N CYS A 534 -33.72 9.81 -7.86
CA CYS A 534 -33.34 9.36 -9.18
C CYS A 534 -31.82 9.40 -9.33
N LEU A 535 -31.27 8.54 -10.19
CA LEU A 535 -29.85 8.57 -10.52
C LEU A 535 -29.65 9.42 -11.79
N PRO A 536 -28.89 10.53 -11.72
CA PRO A 536 -28.57 11.30 -12.91
C PRO A 536 -27.65 10.51 -13.85
N ALA A 537 -27.67 10.85 -15.13
CA ALA A 537 -26.76 10.27 -16.12
C ALA A 537 -25.29 10.55 -15.76
N LEU A 538 -24.37 9.67 -16.17
CA LEU A 538 -22.94 9.76 -15.81
C LEU A 538 -22.24 11.01 -16.36
N ASP A 539 -22.84 11.66 -17.34
CA ASP A 539 -22.37 12.83 -18.07
C ASP A 539 -23.20 14.10 -17.78
N ASP A 540 -24.22 14.03 -16.91
CA ASP A 540 -25.02 15.19 -16.51
C ASP A 540 -24.26 16.08 -15.52
N VAL A 541 -23.42 16.95 -16.07
CA VAL A 541 -22.61 17.92 -15.33
C VAL A 541 -23.46 18.86 -14.46
N SER A 542 -24.72 19.11 -14.82
CA SER A 542 -25.59 20.03 -14.09
C SER A 542 -26.05 19.45 -12.73
N ALA A 543 -26.15 18.12 -12.62
CA ALA A 543 -26.59 17.44 -11.42
C ALA A 543 -25.62 17.51 -10.23
N MET A 544 -24.33 17.84 -10.48
CA MET A 544 -23.30 17.81 -9.43
C MET A 544 -23.62 18.70 -8.23
N GLY A 545 -24.23 19.87 -8.45
CA GLY A 545 -24.60 20.77 -7.34
C GLY A 545 -25.67 20.17 -6.43
N TRP A 546 -26.71 19.57 -7.02
CA TRP A 546 -27.77 18.90 -6.29
C TRP A 546 -27.28 17.67 -5.53
N LEU A 547 -26.40 16.85 -6.15
CA LEU A 547 -25.81 15.67 -5.52
C LEU A 547 -25.06 16.01 -4.23
N ARG A 548 -24.28 17.09 -4.22
CA ARG A 548 -23.56 17.55 -3.02
C ARG A 548 -24.52 17.92 -1.89
N THR A 549 -25.59 18.63 -2.22
CA THR A 549 -26.64 19.00 -1.26
C THR A 549 -27.30 17.76 -0.66
N ALA A 550 -27.64 16.76 -1.48
CA ALA A 550 -28.23 15.50 -1.01
C ALA A 550 -27.31 14.76 -0.02
N VAL A 551 -26.01 14.69 -0.33
CA VAL A 551 -25.01 14.06 0.57
C VAL A 551 -24.94 14.80 1.91
N ARG A 552 -24.89 16.14 1.91
CA ARG A 552 -24.86 16.92 3.16
C ARG A 552 -26.11 16.72 3.99
N GLN A 553 -27.29 16.68 3.37
CA GLN A 553 -28.56 16.45 4.07
C GLN A 553 -28.57 15.07 4.75
N GLN A 554 -28.15 14.02 4.05
CA GLN A 554 -28.11 12.67 4.63
C GLN A 554 -27.00 12.51 5.70
N ALA A 555 -25.85 13.14 5.49
CA ALA A 555 -24.76 13.09 6.47
C ALA A 555 -25.09 13.87 7.75
N ALA A 556 -25.93 14.90 7.67
CA ALA A 556 -26.42 15.63 8.84
C ALA A 556 -27.40 14.80 9.68
N SER A 557 -28.21 13.93 9.06
CA SER A 557 -29.15 13.04 9.75
C SER A 557 -28.53 11.72 10.23
N SER A 558 -27.34 11.36 9.75
CA SER A 558 -26.67 10.09 10.07
C SER A 558 -25.65 10.20 11.21
N GLY A 559 -25.79 9.33 12.22
CA GLY A 559 -24.78 9.16 13.29
C GLY A 559 -23.48 8.48 12.84
N VAL A 560 -23.47 7.87 11.63
CA VAL A 560 -22.32 7.10 11.11
C VAL A 560 -21.05 7.95 11.03
N MET A 561 -21.18 9.23 10.67
CA MET A 561 -20.03 10.14 10.57
C MET A 561 -19.36 10.43 11.91
N GLY A 562 -20.12 10.48 13.02
CA GLY A 562 -19.55 10.68 14.35
C GLY A 562 -18.74 9.46 14.79
N SER A 563 -19.33 8.27 14.67
CA SER A 563 -18.64 7.00 14.96
C SER A 563 -17.39 6.80 14.08
N LEU A 564 -17.45 7.23 12.81
CA LEU A 564 -16.31 7.18 11.92
C LEU A 564 -15.17 8.08 12.42
N VAL A 565 -15.46 9.32 12.84
CA VAL A 565 -14.46 10.25 13.40
C VAL A 565 -13.79 9.66 14.64
N GLU A 566 -14.56 9.14 15.60
CA GLU A 566 -14.02 8.48 16.79
C GLU A 566 -13.11 7.31 16.43
N THR A 567 -13.51 6.51 15.44
CA THR A 567 -12.70 5.41 14.92
C THR A 567 -11.38 5.92 14.34
N PHE A 568 -11.40 6.97 13.51
CA PHE A 568 -10.16 7.56 12.98
C PHE A 568 -9.25 8.06 14.11
N LEU A 569 -9.78 8.75 15.12
CA LEU A 569 -9.01 9.27 16.24
C LEU A 569 -8.36 8.14 17.06
N ALA A 570 -9.11 7.09 17.42
CA ALA A 570 -8.58 5.95 18.17
C ALA A 570 -7.53 5.17 17.36
N LYS A 571 -7.79 4.96 16.06
CA LYS A 571 -6.89 4.21 15.18
C LYS A 571 -5.59 4.95 14.87
N LEU A 572 -5.46 6.26 15.15
CA LEU A 572 -4.17 6.97 15.09
C LEU A 572 -3.15 6.46 16.11
N PHE A 573 -3.60 5.80 17.17
CA PHE A 573 -2.72 5.24 18.19
C PHE A 573 -2.48 3.75 17.95
N PHE A 574 -1.29 3.28 18.31
CA PHE A 574 -0.91 1.87 18.24
C PHE A 574 0.02 1.52 19.41
N PHE A 575 0.21 0.23 19.67
CA PHE A 575 0.99 -0.27 20.80
C PHE A 575 2.21 -1.05 20.34
N GLU A 576 3.36 -0.83 20.99
CA GLU A 576 4.58 -1.61 20.77
C GLU A 576 5.24 -1.98 22.09
N LEU A 577 5.81 -3.19 22.16
CA LEU A 577 6.62 -3.61 23.29
C LEU A 577 7.96 -2.87 23.31
N THR A 578 8.39 -2.49 24.50
CA THR A 578 9.69 -1.85 24.77
C THR A 578 10.61 -2.73 25.61
N SER A 579 10.09 -3.79 26.23
CA SER A 579 10.89 -4.82 26.91
C SER A 579 10.40 -6.23 26.59
N ARG A 580 11.29 -7.22 26.70
CA ARG A 580 10.91 -8.63 26.54
C ARG A 580 10.01 -9.07 27.70
N PRO A 581 9.00 -9.93 27.46
CA PRO A 581 8.14 -10.42 28.53
C PRO A 581 8.90 -11.25 29.57
N ILE A 582 8.58 -11.03 30.84
CA ILE A 582 9.18 -11.70 31.99
C ILE A 582 8.09 -12.56 32.64
N ARG A 583 8.35 -13.86 32.77
CA ARG A 583 7.46 -14.79 33.46
C ARG A 583 7.64 -14.68 34.97
N SER A 584 6.53 -14.53 35.68
CA SER A 584 6.44 -14.51 37.15
C SER A 584 5.36 -15.49 37.64
N ARG A 585 5.26 -15.69 38.96
CA ARG A 585 4.15 -16.48 39.56
C ARG A 585 2.77 -15.88 39.32
N ARG A 586 2.68 -14.57 39.02
CA ARG A 586 1.42 -13.83 38.82
C ARG A 586 0.99 -13.74 37.35
N GLY A 587 1.80 -14.24 36.42
CA GLY A 587 1.60 -14.10 34.99
C GLY A 587 2.86 -13.61 34.27
N VAL A 588 2.67 -13.09 33.07
CA VAL A 588 3.71 -12.54 32.21
C VAL A 588 3.61 -11.02 32.21
N SER A 589 4.65 -10.33 32.67
CA SER A 589 4.73 -8.87 32.65
C SER A 589 5.68 -8.36 31.57
N CYS A 590 5.36 -7.22 30.98
CA CYS A 590 6.23 -6.52 30.04
C CYS A 590 5.96 -5.01 30.05
N GLN A 591 6.94 -4.25 29.57
CA GLN A 591 6.76 -2.83 29.28
C GLN A 591 6.45 -2.67 27.80
N GLY A 592 5.52 -1.77 27.51
CA GLY A 592 5.25 -1.30 26.17
C GLY A 592 5.01 0.21 26.15
N SER A 593 4.64 0.72 25.00
CA SER A 593 4.22 2.11 24.87
C SER A 593 3.09 2.27 23.88
N ILE A 594 2.16 3.16 24.20
CA ILE A 594 1.19 3.70 23.24
C ILE A 594 1.92 4.79 22.45
N LEU A 595 1.84 4.69 21.13
CA LEU A 595 2.51 5.56 20.16
C LEU A 595 1.44 6.19 19.26
N CYS A 596 1.76 7.31 18.61
CA CYS A 596 0.88 7.95 17.63
C CYS A 596 1.47 7.83 16.22
N ASP A 597 0.62 7.60 15.23
CA ASP A 597 0.96 7.54 13.80
C ASP A 597 1.30 8.93 13.23
N LEU A 598 0.88 10.00 13.92
CA LEU A 598 1.25 11.37 13.57
C LEU A 598 2.71 11.66 13.95
N PRO A 599 3.44 12.36 13.08
CA PRO A 599 4.80 12.76 13.40
C PRO A 599 4.86 13.87 14.44
N PRO A 600 6.04 14.07 15.06
CA PRO A 600 6.29 15.24 15.88
C PRO A 600 6.00 16.52 15.09
N GLY A 601 5.26 17.44 15.70
CA GLY A 601 4.83 18.68 15.07
C GLY A 601 3.54 19.24 15.68
N PRO A 602 3.03 20.36 15.11
CA PRO A 602 1.88 21.07 15.64
C PRO A 602 0.59 20.23 15.61
N ASP A 603 0.40 19.37 14.60
CA ASP A 603 -0.80 18.52 14.50
C ASP A 603 -0.86 17.50 15.64
N LEU A 604 0.27 16.88 16.01
CA LEU A 604 0.34 15.94 17.13
C LEU A 604 0.08 16.65 18.47
N ALA A 605 0.71 17.82 18.68
CA ALA A 605 0.53 18.61 19.88
C ALA A 605 -0.94 19.06 20.04
N HIS A 606 -1.54 19.54 18.96
CA HIS A 606 -2.95 19.96 18.95
C HIS A 606 -3.91 18.79 19.19
N LEU A 607 -3.70 17.64 18.54
CA LEU A 607 -4.50 16.44 18.75
C LEU A 607 -4.51 16.03 20.23
N VAL A 608 -3.34 15.90 20.84
CA VAL A 608 -3.21 15.46 22.24
C VAL A 608 -3.86 16.47 23.18
N SER A 609 -3.59 17.77 23.00
CA SER A 609 -4.20 18.84 23.81
C SER A 609 -5.72 18.87 23.68
N ARG A 610 -6.26 18.63 22.47
CA ARG A 610 -7.70 18.62 22.23
C ARG A 610 -8.37 17.42 22.88
N LEU A 611 -7.82 16.22 22.69
CA LEU A 611 -8.34 14.99 23.30
C LEU A 611 -8.31 15.08 24.84
N GLU A 612 -7.24 15.63 25.42
CA GLU A 612 -7.14 15.85 26.86
C GLU A 612 -8.21 16.83 27.37
N ARG A 613 -8.43 17.95 26.68
CA ARG A 613 -9.46 18.94 27.03
C ARG A 613 -10.87 18.36 26.98
N GLU A 614 -11.10 17.44 26.05
CA GLU A 614 -12.37 16.71 25.93
C GLU A 614 -12.45 15.51 26.88
N GLY A 615 -11.44 15.29 27.73
CA GLY A 615 -11.41 14.25 28.75
C GLY A 615 -11.28 12.83 28.20
N PHE A 616 -10.65 12.67 27.03
CA PHE A 616 -10.29 11.35 26.54
C PHE A 616 -9.24 10.70 27.44
N VAL A 617 -9.29 9.37 27.58
CA VAL A 617 -8.35 8.58 28.39
C VAL A 617 -8.11 7.24 27.71
N PHE A 618 -6.89 6.69 27.84
CA PHE A 618 -6.61 5.32 27.41
C PHE A 618 -7.01 4.32 28.49
N HIS A 619 -7.59 3.20 28.10
CA HIS A 619 -7.85 2.07 28.98
C HIS A 619 -6.96 0.89 28.60
N VAL A 620 -6.11 0.44 29.53
CA VAL A 620 -5.24 -0.72 29.35
C VAL A 620 -5.52 -1.70 30.48
N LEU A 621 -6.00 -2.90 30.14
CA LEU A 621 -6.40 -3.90 31.15
C LEU A 621 -7.39 -3.35 32.21
N GLY A 622 -8.29 -2.44 31.79
CA GLY A 622 -9.25 -1.78 32.67
C GLY A 622 -8.66 -0.63 33.52
N ILE A 623 -7.36 -0.35 33.41
CA ILE A 623 -6.70 0.77 34.08
C ILE A 623 -6.69 1.99 33.16
N SER A 624 -7.16 3.12 33.69
CA SER A 624 -7.11 4.41 33.02
C SER A 624 -5.68 4.99 32.99
N VAL A 625 -5.21 5.33 31.80
CA VAL A 625 -3.91 5.94 31.52
C VAL A 625 -4.17 7.29 30.83
N PRO A 626 -3.78 8.43 31.45
CA PRO A 626 -3.96 9.75 30.85
C PRO A 626 -3.12 9.93 29.58
N LEU A 627 -3.56 10.84 28.70
CA LEU A 627 -2.87 11.14 27.43
C LEU A 627 -1.53 11.86 27.62
N THR A 628 -1.33 12.53 28.75
CA THR A 628 -0.12 13.24 29.12
C THR A 628 0.46 12.61 30.38
N GLY A 629 1.75 12.27 30.33
CA GLY A 629 2.50 11.91 31.53
C GLY A 629 2.77 13.15 32.37
N SER A 630 3.17 12.97 33.63
CA SER A 630 3.46 14.04 34.59
C SER A 630 4.66 14.95 34.26
N ALA A 631 5.11 15.01 32.99
CA ALA A 631 6.21 15.85 32.52
C ALA A 631 5.89 16.42 31.13
N GLU A 632 6.07 17.72 30.96
CA GLU A 632 5.90 18.47 29.71
C GLU A 632 6.65 17.77 28.56
N TRP A 633 5.92 17.12 27.65
CA TRP A 633 6.51 16.55 26.44
C TRP A 633 6.49 17.59 25.33
N GLU A 634 7.66 17.89 24.76
CA GLU A 634 7.75 18.68 23.53
C GLU A 634 7.28 17.84 22.32
N LEU A 635 5.96 17.71 22.15
CA LEU A 635 5.34 16.96 21.05
C LEU A 635 5.61 17.58 19.66
N GLU A 636 6.09 18.82 19.63
CA GLU A 636 6.57 19.48 18.41
C GLU A 636 7.90 18.90 17.90
N THR A 637 8.75 18.42 18.81
CA THR A 637 10.12 17.97 18.50
C THR A 637 10.28 16.45 18.70
N HIS A 638 9.44 15.83 19.54
CA HIS A 638 9.51 14.42 19.88
C HIS A 638 8.17 13.71 19.65
N PRO A 639 8.19 12.42 19.30
CA PRO A 639 6.96 11.68 19.06
C PRO A 639 6.28 11.29 20.37
N LEU A 640 4.96 11.12 20.34
CA LEU A 640 4.19 10.67 21.51
C LEU A 640 4.62 9.25 21.90
N ARG A 641 4.91 9.06 23.19
CA ARG A 641 5.24 7.75 23.76
C ARG A 641 4.74 7.65 25.19
N LEU A 642 3.62 6.97 25.39
CA LEU A 642 3.05 6.70 26.71
C LEU A 642 3.57 5.35 27.22
N PRO A 643 4.49 5.29 28.18
CA PRO A 643 4.93 4.02 28.74
C PRO A 643 3.79 3.36 29.52
N VAL A 644 3.56 2.08 29.27
CA VAL A 644 2.54 1.28 29.98
C VAL A 644 3.13 -0.05 30.41
N GLU A 645 2.84 -0.47 31.62
CA GLU A 645 3.12 -1.82 32.11
C GLU A 645 1.91 -2.72 31.87
N VAL A 646 2.15 -3.86 31.25
CA VAL A 646 1.11 -4.86 30.91
C VAL A 646 1.44 -6.15 31.64
N CYS A 647 0.46 -6.69 32.37
CA CYS A 647 0.56 -7.98 33.04
C CYS A 647 -0.62 -8.86 32.63
N VAL A 648 -0.33 -9.98 31.96
CA VAL A 648 -1.33 -10.92 31.42
C VAL A 648 -1.07 -12.34 31.89
N SER A 649 -2.05 -13.22 31.81
CA SER A 649 -1.91 -14.61 32.28
C SER A 649 -0.91 -15.45 31.47
N GLY A 650 -0.70 -15.13 30.20
CA GLY A 650 0.19 -15.86 29.29
C GLY A 650 0.52 -15.10 28.01
N LEU A 651 1.42 -15.63 27.18
CA LEU A 651 1.84 -14.97 25.93
C LEU A 651 0.71 -14.85 24.88
N GLU A 652 -0.25 -15.76 24.93
CA GLU A 652 -1.43 -15.81 24.04
C GLU A 652 -2.68 -15.16 24.66
N ALA A 653 -2.58 -14.66 25.91
CA ALA A 653 -3.70 -13.99 26.55
C ALA A 653 -3.99 -12.67 25.83
N ARG A 654 -5.26 -12.45 25.47
CA ARG A 654 -5.71 -11.23 24.78
C ARG A 654 -5.87 -10.10 25.79
N PHE A 655 -5.43 -8.90 25.40
CA PHE A 655 -5.70 -7.67 26.14
C PHE A 655 -6.01 -6.53 25.18
N SER A 656 -6.93 -5.66 25.57
CA SER A 656 -7.30 -4.46 24.80
C SER A 656 -6.57 -3.23 25.30
N VAL A 657 -6.25 -2.36 24.35
CA VAL A 657 -5.96 -0.94 24.59
C VAL A 657 -7.00 -0.13 23.83
N ALA A 658 -7.80 0.64 24.53
CA ALA A 658 -8.86 1.44 23.94
C ALA A 658 -8.71 2.92 24.32
N LEU A 659 -9.18 3.80 23.46
CA LEU A 659 -9.35 5.22 23.73
C LEU A 659 -10.84 5.45 24.00
N SER A 660 -11.19 6.09 25.12
CA SER A 660 -12.57 6.45 25.43
C SER A 660 -12.71 7.92 25.75
N ASP A 661 -13.90 8.45 25.48
CA ASP A 661 -14.30 9.80 25.84
C ASP A 661 -15.00 9.86 27.22
N GLN A 662 -15.52 11.04 27.59
CA GLN A 662 -16.30 11.23 28.82
C GLN A 662 -17.65 10.50 28.81
N SER A 663 -18.20 10.18 27.63
CA SER A 663 -19.45 9.41 27.49
C SER A 663 -19.27 7.91 27.69
N ARG A 664 -18.02 7.46 27.91
CA ARG A 664 -17.59 6.05 28.09
C ARG A 664 -17.74 5.19 26.83
N GLN A 665 -17.86 5.80 25.66
CA GLN A 665 -17.76 5.06 24.40
C GLN A 665 -16.27 4.77 24.14
N SER A 666 -15.90 3.49 24.22
CA SER A 666 -14.52 3.05 24.03
C SER A 666 -14.30 2.54 22.60
N CYS A 667 -13.32 3.08 21.91
CA CYS A 667 -12.85 2.57 20.63
C CYS A 667 -11.45 1.96 20.80
N ASP A 668 -11.28 0.70 20.39
CA ASP A 668 -9.97 0.04 20.39
C ASP A 668 -8.98 0.81 19.52
N ILE A 669 -7.74 0.96 20.00
CA ILE A 669 -6.67 1.52 19.17
C ILE A 669 -6.30 0.56 18.04
N SER A 670 -5.38 0.95 17.17
CA SER A 670 -4.98 0.14 16.02
C SER A 670 -4.55 -1.28 16.40
N SER A 671 -5.10 -2.29 15.70
CA SER A 671 -4.89 -3.73 15.92
C SER A 671 -5.19 -4.29 17.32
N SER A 672 -5.72 -3.47 18.25
CA SER A 672 -6.24 -3.95 19.54
C SER A 672 -7.50 -4.79 19.30
N PRO A 673 -7.72 -5.90 20.03
CA PRO A 673 -6.91 -6.43 21.12
C PRO A 673 -5.66 -7.22 20.67
N PHE A 674 -4.63 -7.22 21.52
CA PHE A 674 -3.32 -7.81 21.26
C PHE A 674 -3.08 -9.11 22.02
N THR A 675 -2.12 -9.91 21.55
CA THR A 675 -1.39 -10.89 22.37
C THR A 675 0.09 -10.50 22.41
N LEU A 676 0.79 -10.85 23.50
CA LEU A 676 2.23 -10.56 23.60
C LEU A 676 3.02 -11.29 22.51
N ASN A 677 2.63 -12.52 22.18
CA ASN A 677 3.28 -13.28 21.10
C ASN A 677 3.11 -12.62 19.72
N TRP A 678 1.90 -12.11 19.43
CA TRP A 678 1.66 -11.39 18.18
C TRP A 678 2.50 -10.10 18.09
N LEU A 679 2.55 -9.29 19.16
CA LEU A 679 3.36 -8.07 19.21
C LEU A 679 4.86 -8.37 18.99
N MET A 680 5.39 -9.38 19.68
CA MET A 680 6.78 -9.82 19.50
C MET A 680 7.06 -10.29 18.07
N THR A 681 6.13 -11.02 17.47
CA THR A 681 6.26 -11.52 16.10
C THR A 681 6.20 -10.37 15.09
N ALA A 682 5.23 -9.46 15.22
CA ALA A 682 5.06 -8.29 14.37
C ALA A 682 6.28 -7.35 14.43
N GLN A 683 6.81 -7.07 15.64
CA GLN A 683 8.02 -6.26 15.82
C GLN A 683 9.32 -6.98 15.38
N GLY A 684 9.23 -8.24 14.97
CA GLY A 684 10.36 -9.03 14.48
C GLY A 684 11.31 -9.52 15.58
N TRP A 685 10.85 -9.63 16.83
CA TRP A 685 11.62 -10.12 17.97
C TRP A 685 11.73 -11.65 17.99
N CYS A 686 10.81 -12.34 17.33
CA CYS A 686 10.81 -13.80 17.14
C CYS A 686 11.67 -14.24 15.94
N LYS A 687 12.79 -13.55 15.66
CA LYS A 687 13.72 -13.85 14.55
C LYS A 687 15.12 -14.16 15.08
N PRO A 688 15.34 -15.32 15.74
CA PRO A 688 16.57 -15.62 16.48
C PRO A 688 17.84 -15.66 15.61
N PHE A 689 17.67 -15.82 14.30
CA PHE A 689 18.76 -15.82 13.31
C PHE A 689 18.88 -14.50 12.55
N GLY A 690 18.17 -13.46 12.98
CA GLY A 690 18.33 -12.10 12.48
C GLY A 690 17.28 -11.67 11.46
N ARG A 691 17.24 -10.36 11.22
CA ARG A 691 16.28 -9.70 10.32
C ARG A 691 16.90 -9.36 8.97
N ALA A 692 16.10 -9.40 7.90
CA ALA A 692 16.55 -8.99 6.57
C ALA A 692 16.99 -7.51 6.52
N ASP A 693 16.42 -6.62 7.33
CA ASP A 693 16.82 -5.20 7.39
C ASP A 693 18.12 -4.98 8.18
N HIS A 694 18.69 -6.03 8.80
CA HIS A 694 19.88 -6.00 9.65
C HIS A 694 19.71 -5.09 10.88
N LEU A 695 18.46 -4.78 11.26
CA LEU A 695 18.17 -4.13 12.53
C LEU A 695 18.18 -5.16 13.68
N PRO A 696 18.42 -4.74 14.93
CA PRO A 696 18.48 -5.64 16.09
C PRO A 696 17.19 -6.45 16.32
N VAL A 697 17.34 -7.68 16.81
CA VAL A 697 16.24 -8.59 17.19
C VAL A 697 15.85 -8.40 18.65
N GLY A 698 15.16 -7.31 18.95
CA GLY A 698 14.68 -6.99 20.29
C GLY A 698 14.66 -5.49 20.56
N PRO A 699 14.33 -5.08 21.79
CA PRO A 699 14.40 -3.68 22.17
C PRO A 699 15.86 -3.21 22.04
N THR A 700 16.08 -2.26 21.15
CA THR A 700 17.27 -1.44 21.20
C THR A 700 17.21 -0.68 22.51
N GLU A 701 18.21 -0.82 23.37
CA GLU A 701 18.48 0.16 24.42
C GLU A 701 18.70 1.50 23.69
N PHE A 702 17.62 2.23 23.43
CA PHE A 702 17.70 3.66 23.18
C PHE A 702 18.32 4.18 24.46
N SER A 703 19.58 4.63 24.34
CA SER A 703 20.37 5.25 25.40
C SER A 703 19.45 5.97 26.38
N GLN A 704 19.10 5.29 27.47
CA GLN A 704 18.52 5.94 28.61
C GLN A 704 19.54 7.01 28.96
N GLY A 705 19.09 8.27 28.95
CA GLY A 705 19.80 9.32 29.66
C GLY A 705 20.25 8.71 30.98
N LYS A 706 21.57 8.81 31.22
CA LYS A 706 22.29 8.31 32.39
C LYS A 706 21.31 7.94 33.50
N ARG A 707 21.23 6.65 33.84
CA ARG A 707 20.77 6.25 35.19
C ARG A 707 21.43 7.24 36.15
N MET A 708 20.66 8.18 36.70
CA MET A 708 21.10 8.91 37.88
C MET A 708 21.29 7.81 38.92
N GLN A 709 22.53 7.37 39.07
CA GLN A 709 22.92 6.67 40.28
C GLN A 709 22.58 7.63 41.42
N PRO A 710 21.84 7.20 42.45
CA PRO A 710 21.69 8.00 43.64
C PRO A 710 23.10 8.32 44.12
N GLN A 711 23.43 9.61 44.20
CA GLN A 711 24.69 10.08 44.76
C GLN A 711 24.76 9.56 46.19
N SER A 712 25.50 8.46 46.40
CA SER A 712 25.94 8.09 47.74
C SER A 712 26.92 9.17 48.17
N THR A 713 26.54 9.93 49.18
CA THR A 713 27.42 10.77 49.98
C THR A 713 28.62 9.93 50.43
N ARG A 714 29.79 10.19 49.83
CA ARG A 714 31.08 9.74 50.37
C ARG A 714 31.86 10.97 50.79
N GLU A 715 31.73 11.25 52.08
CA GLU A 715 32.67 12.07 52.85
C GLU A 715 34.10 11.60 52.61
N GLY A 716 35.00 12.58 52.60
CA GLY A 716 36.35 12.44 52.12
C GLY A 716 37.22 11.46 52.90
N LYS A 717 38.23 10.95 52.21
CA LYS A 717 39.54 10.64 52.79
C LYS A 717 40.59 10.85 51.71
N ARG A 718 41.25 12.01 51.78
CA ARG A 718 42.55 12.27 51.15
C ARG A 718 43.53 11.20 51.63
N ARG A 719 44.15 10.46 50.71
CA ARG A 719 45.50 9.94 50.90
C ARG A 719 46.32 10.11 49.62
N ARG A 720 47.34 10.96 49.74
CA ARG A 720 48.48 11.11 48.83
C ARG A 720 49.10 9.75 48.54
N ARG A 721 49.65 9.59 47.34
CA ARG A 721 51.02 9.09 47.13
C ARG A 721 51.46 9.36 45.69
N TYR A 722 52.64 9.96 45.62
CA TYR A 722 53.68 10.02 44.59
C TYR A 722 53.37 9.54 43.19
#